data_AF-A0A8J6W7W1-F1
#
_entry.id   AF-A0A8J6W7W1-F1
#
_cell.length_a   1.000
_cell.length_b   1.000
_cell.length_c   1.000
_cell.angle_alpha   90.00
_cell.angle_beta   90.00
_cell.angle_gamma   90.00
#
_symmetry.space_group_name_H-M   'P 1'
#
loop_
_entity.id
_entity.type
_entity.pdbx_description
1 polymer ?
#
loop_
_entity_poly.entity_id
_entity_poly.type
_entity_poly.pdbx_seq_one_letter_code
_entity_poly.pdbx_strand_id
1 'polypeptide(L)'
;MDALPLRWNLPKADAAPESWVATVARAVPGTTPPRWLAQVLWQRQLGFTEPLEGWLNPALYQPTPASVLGPAMAIAVSRLKQAIATEEKVAIWGDFDADGVTSTAVLWDGLGQLIPKGDRLTYFIPNRLSESHGLSQRGLDHLAAWGATLLVTCDTGSTSGAEIAYAKTLGLEVIVTDHHTLPEDDIGAIALINPRSLPPEHPLSTLSGVAVAYKLLEGLYEAMDTPPPLPLDHVLDLVAIGLIADLVELRGDCRYLAQIGLQRLQTQTQPNSPYPRPGLAELLALCKRTGDRPTDISFGLGPRINAVSRIHGDASFCVELLTSRDRDRTKTLAYEAELANTRRKALQRDLYSQVMARLAQVDLATTRCLVLADESWPTGILGLVAGQVTQALGRPTILLRIDPPSEDGSPRLARGSARSVAGLDLYQLFQAQSALLTGFGGHPLAAGLTLPVEHIEVLAAALNRMVREQLGCDGAPQPLLQVDLTVTVADLGQPLFRELKWLEPCGMGNPVPKLLLGNVWFRNVFHKKLRDRQNKAVSFIKTEFELWDDAAETGFPGEWWGHYRDELPPGRCDVVVELDFNSNTGYHVKLIDVRPTTVGEPGAEPGPSNSVLDWRQHTPEDQEQALVVNQIPMQWSDWQAWQRQAAQAKLPLALAFSPAIDDLSPGEVWQELVGLAKYLVRTQTPVTQLQLSDRLRLSPTSLSLGLAALATAGFKIAAPDTSTLEADTITVQVDPTPVSPDPAAVQHFLEVVQEEQFRRRYFAQVPVAALSW
;
A
#
# COMPACT_ATOMS: atom_id res chain seq x y z
N MET A 1 -10.08 5.89 -13.37
CA MET A 1 -10.64 5.37 -12.12
C MET A 1 -10.06 6.27 -11.06
N ASP A 2 -10.87 7.19 -10.56
CA ASP A 2 -10.41 8.22 -9.64
C ASP A 2 -10.34 7.62 -8.23
N ALA A 3 -9.29 7.97 -7.49
CA ALA A 3 -9.17 7.56 -6.09
C ALA A 3 -10.39 8.09 -5.31
N LEU A 4 -10.86 7.32 -4.32
CA LEU A 4 -11.90 7.80 -3.42
C LEU A 4 -11.40 9.10 -2.73
N PRO A 5 -12.21 10.17 -2.67
CA PRO A 5 -11.81 11.42 -2.04
C PRO A 5 -11.45 11.19 -0.57
N LEU A 6 -10.32 11.73 -0.11
CA LEU A 6 -9.92 11.64 1.29
C LEU A 6 -10.86 12.51 2.14
N ARG A 7 -11.24 12.06 3.33
CA ARG A 7 -11.93 12.90 4.31
C ARG A 7 -10.91 13.69 5.11
N TRP A 8 -11.07 15.01 5.25
CA TRP A 8 -10.13 15.84 6.02
C TRP A 8 -10.61 15.96 7.47
N ASN A 9 -9.73 15.67 8.42
CA ASN A 9 -9.92 16.06 9.81
C ASN A 9 -9.16 17.37 10.05
N LEU A 10 -9.90 18.47 10.13
CA LEU A 10 -9.32 19.80 10.24
C LEU A 10 -8.72 20.04 11.62
N PRO A 11 -7.67 20.88 11.70
CA PRO A 11 -7.08 21.29 12.97
C PRO A 11 -8.14 21.91 13.88
N LYS A 12 -8.04 21.66 15.19
CA LYS A 12 -8.84 22.38 16.18
C LYS A 12 -8.48 23.87 16.14
N ALA A 13 -9.49 24.74 16.28
CA ALA A 13 -9.30 26.20 16.25
C ALA A 13 -8.51 26.75 17.46
N ASP A 14 -8.34 25.95 18.51
CA ASP A 14 -7.66 26.37 19.74
C ASP A 14 -6.15 26.54 19.52
N ALA A 15 -5.67 27.77 19.74
CA ALA A 15 -4.26 28.06 19.76
C ALA A 15 -3.57 27.41 20.96
N ALA A 16 -2.33 26.96 20.77
CA ALA A 16 -1.49 26.46 21.84
C ALA A 16 -1.27 27.55 22.91
N PRO A 17 -1.50 27.26 24.21
CA PRO A 17 -1.26 28.21 25.29
C PRO A 17 0.20 28.70 25.32
N GLU A 18 0.42 29.97 25.68
CA GLU A 18 1.79 30.53 25.77
C GLU A 18 2.68 29.76 26.78
N SER A 19 2.08 29.19 27.83
CA SER A 19 2.79 28.30 28.77
C SER A 19 3.29 27.01 28.10
N TRP A 20 2.55 26.48 27.12
CA TRP A 20 2.96 25.33 26.32
C TRP A 20 4.07 25.72 25.34
N VAL A 21 3.94 26.85 24.65
CA VAL A 21 5.00 27.38 23.75
C VAL A 21 6.32 27.57 24.51
N ALA A 22 6.27 28.11 25.73
CA ALA A 22 7.43 28.25 26.59
C ALA A 22 8.04 26.89 27.03
N THR A 23 7.22 25.86 27.18
CA THR A 23 7.68 24.51 27.50
C THR A 23 8.40 23.88 26.31
N VAL A 24 7.82 23.98 25.11
CA VAL A 24 8.46 23.52 23.86
C VAL A 24 9.76 24.28 23.62
N ALA A 25 9.79 25.59 23.82
CA ALA A 25 11.00 26.41 23.64
C ALA A 25 12.18 25.97 24.52
N ARG A 26 11.92 25.43 25.72
CA ARG A 26 12.97 24.87 26.60
C ARG A 26 13.55 23.55 26.06
N ALA A 27 12.75 22.75 25.36
CA ALA A 27 13.17 21.50 24.75
C ALA A 27 14.01 21.70 23.48
N VAL A 28 13.79 22.81 22.75
CA VAL A 28 14.42 23.07 21.44
C VAL A 28 15.25 24.37 21.42
N PRO A 29 16.41 24.41 22.09
CA PRO A 29 17.22 25.62 22.20
C PRO A 29 17.64 26.17 20.83
N GLY A 30 17.64 27.50 20.69
CA GLY A 30 18.03 28.20 19.46
C GLY A 30 16.90 28.48 18.46
N THR A 31 15.66 28.06 18.76
CA THR A 31 14.46 28.34 17.96
C THR A 31 13.56 29.29 18.75
N THR A 32 13.23 30.48 18.23
CA THR A 32 12.59 31.54 19.06
C THR A 32 11.45 32.29 18.37
N PRO A 33 10.21 32.27 18.94
CA PRO A 33 9.58 31.16 19.67
C PRO A 33 9.03 30.09 18.72
N PRO A 34 9.11 28.78 19.05
CA PRO A 34 8.73 27.68 18.15
C PRO A 34 7.20 27.48 18.09
N ARG A 35 6.47 28.47 17.58
CA ARG A 35 5.00 28.52 17.63
C ARG A 35 4.33 27.45 16.78
N TRP A 36 4.86 27.15 15.59
CA TRP A 36 4.28 26.13 14.71
C TRP A 36 4.49 24.74 15.28
N LEU A 37 5.71 24.45 15.77
CA LEU A 37 5.99 23.19 16.44
C LEU A 37 5.08 23.00 17.67
N ALA A 38 4.97 24.01 18.53
CA ALA A 38 4.13 23.94 19.72
C ALA A 38 2.65 23.69 19.36
N GLN A 39 2.15 24.32 18.30
CA GLN A 39 0.80 24.12 17.81
C GLN A 39 0.56 22.70 17.28
N VAL A 40 1.50 22.14 16.51
CA VAL A 40 1.40 20.73 16.04
C VAL A 40 1.32 19.78 17.23
N LEU A 41 2.24 19.92 18.19
CA LEU A 41 2.28 19.05 19.37
C LEU A 41 1.00 19.17 20.21
N TRP A 42 0.45 20.39 20.33
CA TRP A 42 -0.81 20.65 21.04
C TRP A 42 -1.99 19.97 20.36
N GLN A 43 -2.09 20.06 19.02
CA GLN A 43 -3.20 19.47 18.27
C GLN A 43 -3.15 17.96 18.20
N ARG A 44 -1.95 17.39 18.05
CA ARG A 44 -1.76 15.93 18.02
C ARG A 44 -2.07 15.28 19.36
N GLN A 45 -2.08 16.06 20.45
CA GLN A 45 -2.29 15.56 21.82
C GLN A 45 -1.46 14.31 22.09
N LEU A 46 -0.19 14.32 21.64
CA LEU A 46 0.68 13.16 21.72
C LEU A 46 0.80 12.76 23.19
N GLY A 47 0.34 11.55 23.51
CA GLY A 47 0.53 10.95 24.82
C GLY A 47 1.99 10.52 24.95
N PHE A 48 2.87 11.45 25.29
CA PHE A 48 4.28 11.13 25.47
C PHE A 48 4.44 10.18 26.65
N THR A 49 5.04 9.02 26.42
CA THR A 49 5.45 8.10 27.48
C THR A 49 6.69 8.61 28.23
N GLU A 50 7.45 9.50 27.60
CA GLU A 50 8.68 10.14 28.08
C GLU A 50 8.53 11.68 28.18
N PRO A 51 9.38 12.39 28.94
CA PRO A 51 9.39 13.85 28.93
C PRO A 51 9.60 14.43 27.52
N LEU A 52 8.88 15.50 27.20
CA LEU A 52 8.91 16.16 25.89
C LEU A 52 10.34 16.53 25.45
N GLU A 53 11.17 16.97 26.39
CA GLU A 53 12.55 17.36 26.16
C GLU A 53 13.37 16.21 25.56
N GLY A 54 13.26 15.00 26.12
CA GLY A 54 13.94 13.81 25.60
C GLY A 54 13.35 13.32 24.28
N TRP A 55 12.03 13.48 24.09
CA TRP A 55 11.37 13.12 22.83
C TRP A 55 11.82 13.97 21.63
N LEU A 56 12.04 15.27 21.86
CA LEU A 56 12.50 16.21 20.84
C LEU A 56 14.03 16.21 20.68
N ASN A 57 14.77 16.06 21.78
CA ASN A 57 16.21 16.17 21.79
C ASN A 57 16.85 14.88 22.34
N PRO A 58 17.50 14.07 21.48
CA PRO A 58 18.10 12.80 21.91
C PRO A 58 19.22 12.99 22.95
N ALA A 59 19.83 14.18 23.05
CA ALA A 59 20.83 14.47 24.08
C ALA A 59 20.25 14.57 25.50
N LEU A 60 18.92 14.70 25.62
CA LEU A 60 18.19 14.75 26.89
C LEU A 60 17.41 13.46 27.16
N TYR A 61 17.43 12.50 26.22
CA TYR A 61 16.83 11.19 26.40
C TYR A 61 17.77 10.26 27.16
N GLN A 62 17.23 9.48 28.09
CA GLN A 62 17.98 8.44 28.78
C GLN A 62 17.60 7.07 28.21
N PRO A 63 18.46 6.40 27.44
CA PRO A 63 18.15 5.10 26.88
C PRO A 63 17.99 4.04 27.96
N THR A 64 17.07 3.10 27.72
CA THR A 64 16.77 2.01 28.63
C THR A 64 17.87 0.94 28.53
N PRO A 65 18.56 0.55 29.62
CA PRO A 65 19.62 -0.44 29.55
C PRO A 65 19.14 -1.81 29.06
N ALA A 66 19.98 -2.53 28.31
CA ALA A 66 19.72 -3.89 27.84
C ALA A 66 19.31 -4.87 28.94
N SER A 67 19.79 -4.69 30.18
CA SER A 67 19.44 -5.53 31.33
C SER A 67 17.94 -5.58 31.65
N VAL A 68 17.17 -4.59 31.20
CA VAL A 68 15.69 -4.54 31.36
C VAL A 68 14.98 -5.61 30.52
N LEU A 69 15.62 -6.14 29.47
CA LEU A 69 15.13 -7.32 28.71
C LEU A 69 15.19 -8.62 29.53
N GLY A 70 15.64 -8.54 30.79
CA GLY A 70 15.40 -9.56 31.81
C GLY A 70 16.34 -10.77 31.73
N PRO A 71 15.92 -11.92 32.30
CA PRO A 71 16.77 -13.10 32.40
C PRO A 71 17.30 -13.62 31.05
N ALA A 72 16.50 -13.51 29.98
CA ALA A 72 16.92 -13.95 28.65
C ALA A 72 18.15 -13.19 28.15
N MET A 73 18.20 -11.86 28.36
CA MET A 73 19.38 -11.05 28.02
C MET A 73 20.61 -11.49 28.82
N ALA A 74 20.46 -11.69 30.14
CA ALA A 74 21.56 -12.13 30.99
C ALA A 74 22.11 -13.51 30.57
N ILE A 75 21.23 -14.46 30.24
CA ILE A 75 21.60 -15.80 29.77
C ILE A 75 22.33 -15.72 28.42
N ALA A 76 21.79 -14.96 27.46
CA ALA A 76 22.40 -14.77 26.15
C ALA A 76 23.81 -14.15 26.25
N VAL A 77 23.97 -13.08 27.03
CA VAL A 77 25.25 -12.43 27.27
C VAL A 77 26.25 -13.37 27.93
N SER A 78 25.83 -14.11 28.96
CA SER A 78 26.69 -15.10 29.63
C SER A 78 27.17 -16.17 28.65
N ARG A 79 26.28 -16.67 27.80
CA ARG A 79 26.60 -17.72 26.82
C ARG A 79 27.54 -17.22 25.72
N LEU A 80 27.36 -15.98 25.26
CA LEU A 80 28.27 -15.33 24.31
C LEU A 80 29.65 -15.09 24.91
N LYS A 81 29.72 -14.61 26.16
CA LYS A 81 31.00 -14.47 26.89
C LYS A 81 31.72 -15.80 26.98
N GLN A 82 31.00 -16.88 27.29
CA GLN A 82 31.57 -18.22 27.29
C GLN A 82 32.13 -18.57 25.91
N ALA A 83 31.36 -18.43 24.83
CA ALA A 83 31.81 -18.73 23.46
C ALA A 83 33.07 -17.94 23.06
N ILE A 84 33.16 -16.67 23.47
CA ILE A 84 34.33 -15.84 23.23
C ILE A 84 35.55 -16.40 23.98
N ALA A 85 35.39 -16.73 25.27
CA ALA A 85 36.46 -17.21 26.14
C ALA A 85 36.96 -18.62 25.81
N THR A 86 36.08 -19.51 25.34
CA THR A 86 36.39 -20.91 24.96
C THR A 86 36.78 -21.06 23.50
N GLU A 87 36.89 -19.95 22.79
CA GLU A 87 37.23 -19.89 21.37
C GLU A 87 36.27 -20.63 20.42
N GLU A 88 34.99 -20.70 20.79
CA GLU A 88 33.97 -21.35 19.98
C GLU A 88 33.72 -20.67 18.63
N LYS A 89 33.15 -21.44 17.71
CA LYS A 89 32.66 -20.97 16.42
C LYS A 89 31.21 -20.51 16.55
N VAL A 90 30.97 -19.24 16.30
CA VAL A 90 29.67 -18.58 16.40
C VAL A 90 29.15 -18.26 15.00
N ALA A 91 27.89 -18.57 14.74
CA ALA A 91 27.19 -18.20 13.52
C ALA A 91 26.06 -17.22 13.82
N ILE A 92 25.85 -16.25 12.92
CA ILE A 92 24.70 -15.34 12.95
C ILE A 92 23.68 -15.83 11.92
N TRP A 93 22.41 -15.97 12.30
CA TRP A 93 21.32 -16.22 11.37
C TRP A 93 20.50 -14.95 11.17
N GLY A 94 20.47 -14.42 9.95
CA GLY A 94 19.70 -13.21 9.61
C GLY A 94 18.41 -13.51 8.85
N ASP A 95 17.66 -12.43 8.57
CA ASP A 95 16.60 -12.42 7.55
C ASP A 95 17.03 -11.63 6.29
N PHE A 96 16.30 -11.82 5.18
CA PHE A 96 16.65 -11.32 3.85
C PHE A 96 16.10 -9.94 3.52
N ASP A 97 15.38 -9.30 4.43
CA ASP A 97 14.90 -7.94 4.25
C ASP A 97 15.87 -6.91 4.87
N ALA A 98 15.51 -5.63 4.83
CA ALA A 98 16.39 -4.57 5.27
C ALA A 98 16.66 -4.61 6.78
N ASP A 99 15.70 -5.02 7.61
CA ASP A 99 15.92 -5.14 9.06
C ASP A 99 16.80 -6.35 9.34
N GLY A 100 16.52 -7.51 8.76
CA GLY A 100 17.35 -8.71 8.92
C GLY A 100 18.79 -8.56 8.42
N VAL A 101 18.97 -7.93 7.25
CA VAL A 101 20.31 -7.67 6.69
C VAL A 101 21.09 -6.67 7.56
N THR A 102 20.43 -5.61 8.05
CA THR A 102 21.10 -4.64 8.93
C THR A 102 21.35 -5.21 10.31
N SER A 103 20.46 -6.05 10.85
CA SER A 103 20.65 -6.82 12.08
C SER A 103 21.88 -7.71 12.00
N THR A 104 21.99 -8.44 10.88
CA THR A 104 23.16 -9.28 10.60
C THR A 104 24.42 -8.44 10.51
N ALA A 105 24.37 -7.27 9.84
CA ALA A 105 25.50 -6.36 9.73
C ALA A 105 25.92 -5.76 11.09
N VAL A 106 24.96 -5.42 11.95
CA VAL A 106 25.18 -4.94 13.32
C VAL A 106 25.89 -6.00 14.15
N LEU A 107 25.38 -7.24 14.17
CA LEU A 107 26.02 -8.35 14.88
C LEU A 107 27.38 -8.71 14.28
N TRP A 108 27.51 -8.68 12.95
CA TRP A 108 28.76 -8.96 12.25
C TRP A 108 29.87 -7.98 12.64
N ASP A 109 29.59 -6.67 12.61
CA ASP A 109 30.57 -5.66 13.04
C ASP A 109 30.78 -5.67 14.56
N GLY A 110 29.72 -5.80 15.35
CA GLY A 110 29.78 -5.80 16.80
C GLY A 110 30.52 -6.99 17.39
N LEU A 111 30.11 -8.21 17.05
CA LEU A 111 30.78 -9.44 17.50
C LEU A 111 32.14 -9.60 16.84
N GLY A 112 32.33 -9.09 15.62
CA GLY A 112 33.60 -9.17 14.90
C GLY A 112 34.75 -8.39 15.55
N GLN A 113 34.46 -7.52 16.52
CA GLN A 113 35.46 -6.88 17.38
C GLN A 113 36.01 -7.82 18.46
N LEU A 114 35.26 -8.87 18.80
CA LEU A 114 35.55 -9.83 19.87
C LEU A 114 35.89 -11.22 19.32
N ILE A 115 35.38 -11.57 18.14
CA ILE A 115 35.51 -12.88 17.51
C ILE A 115 36.07 -12.71 16.08
N PRO A 116 37.16 -13.41 15.71
CA PRO A 116 37.71 -13.34 14.36
C PRO A 116 36.70 -13.73 13.27
N LYS A 117 36.38 -12.78 12.38
CA LYS A 117 35.51 -12.97 11.20
C LYS A 117 36.09 -14.03 10.25
N GLY A 118 35.23 -14.91 9.72
CA GLY A 118 35.56 -15.96 8.76
C GLY A 118 36.07 -17.26 9.38
N ASP A 119 36.95 -17.18 10.37
CA ASP A 119 37.50 -18.36 11.07
C ASP A 119 36.57 -18.85 12.19
N ARG A 120 36.11 -17.91 13.03
CA ARG A 120 35.28 -18.19 14.22
C ARG A 120 33.94 -17.48 14.26
N LEU A 121 33.74 -16.46 13.42
CA LEU A 121 32.45 -15.81 13.23
C LEU A 121 32.01 -15.92 11.78
N THR A 122 30.80 -16.41 11.52
CA THR A 122 30.19 -16.43 10.20
C THR A 122 28.73 -15.95 10.27
N TYR A 123 28.10 -15.73 9.12
CA TYR A 123 26.67 -15.46 9.06
C TYR A 123 26.00 -16.24 7.93
N PHE A 124 24.70 -16.46 8.07
CA PHE A 124 23.83 -17.09 7.08
C PHE A 124 22.57 -16.25 6.93
N ILE A 125 22.17 -15.97 5.68
CA ILE A 125 20.90 -15.33 5.35
C ILE A 125 20.15 -16.30 4.42
N PRO A 126 18.91 -16.71 4.75
CA PRO A 126 18.14 -17.64 3.93
C PRO A 126 17.83 -17.03 2.56
N ASN A 127 17.81 -17.87 1.52
CA ASN A 127 17.44 -17.42 0.19
C ASN A 127 15.93 -17.27 0.05
N ARG A 128 15.42 -16.04 -0.05
CA ARG A 128 13.99 -15.71 -0.13
C ARG A 128 13.17 -16.52 -1.15
N LEU A 129 13.78 -16.95 -2.26
CA LEU A 129 13.08 -17.61 -3.35
C LEU A 129 12.98 -19.13 -3.16
N SER A 130 13.95 -19.74 -2.46
CA SER A 130 14.02 -21.20 -2.26
C SER A 130 13.81 -21.65 -0.82
N GLU A 131 14.15 -20.80 0.14
CA GLU A 131 14.10 -21.03 1.58
C GLU A 131 13.18 -19.94 2.13
N SER A 132 11.98 -20.33 2.58
CA SER A 132 11.01 -19.41 3.17
C SER A 132 11.61 -18.63 4.35
N HIS A 133 10.89 -17.61 4.84
CA HIS A 133 11.29 -16.90 6.06
C HIS A 133 11.43 -17.88 7.25
N GLY A 134 12.35 -17.57 8.18
CA GLY A 134 12.65 -18.40 9.34
C GLY A 134 13.96 -19.19 9.25
N LEU A 135 14.18 -20.07 10.22
CA LEU A 135 15.25 -21.06 10.19
C LEU A 135 14.95 -22.14 9.15
N SER A 136 16.00 -22.75 8.58
CA SER A 136 15.87 -23.87 7.66
C SER A 136 16.84 -24.98 8.02
N GLN A 137 16.41 -26.24 7.92
CA GLN A 137 17.27 -27.39 8.22
C GLN A 137 18.52 -27.40 7.35
N ARG A 138 18.38 -27.06 6.06
CA ARG A 138 19.51 -26.96 5.12
C ARG A 138 20.55 -25.93 5.54
N GLY A 139 20.13 -24.76 6.01
CA GLY A 139 21.07 -23.75 6.52
C GLY A 139 21.72 -24.19 7.83
N LEU A 140 20.97 -24.87 8.71
CA LEU A 140 21.50 -25.45 9.95
C LEU A 140 22.56 -26.52 9.68
N ASP A 141 22.32 -27.42 8.72
CA ASP A 141 23.29 -28.43 8.28
C ASP A 141 24.58 -27.78 7.77
N HIS A 142 24.46 -26.68 7.02
CA HIS A 142 25.62 -25.95 6.50
C HIS A 142 26.46 -25.33 7.62
N LEU A 143 25.81 -24.72 8.62
CA LEU A 143 26.49 -24.13 9.77
C LEU A 143 27.11 -25.20 10.68
N ALA A 144 26.42 -26.32 10.87
CA ALA A 144 26.95 -27.48 11.58
C ALA A 144 28.19 -28.06 10.88
N ALA A 145 28.15 -28.18 9.55
CA ALA A 145 29.28 -28.65 8.76
C ALA A 145 30.49 -27.70 8.82
N TRP A 146 30.25 -26.38 8.94
CA TRP A 146 31.30 -25.39 9.19
C TRP A 146 31.89 -25.48 10.62
N GLY A 147 31.19 -26.16 11.52
CA GLY A 147 31.60 -26.43 12.89
C GLY A 147 31.09 -25.40 13.90
N ALA A 148 30.01 -24.69 13.60
CA ALA A 148 29.38 -23.80 14.57
C ALA A 148 28.87 -24.58 15.78
N THR A 149 29.08 -24.05 16.99
CA THR A 149 28.52 -24.59 18.25
C THR A 149 27.47 -23.68 18.85
N LEU A 150 27.48 -22.40 18.49
CA LEU A 150 26.51 -21.39 18.91
C LEU A 150 25.96 -20.64 17.70
N LEU A 151 24.63 -20.54 17.63
CA LEU A 151 23.88 -19.76 16.67
C LEU A 151 23.19 -18.58 17.37
N VAL A 152 23.34 -17.37 16.83
CA VAL A 152 22.59 -16.18 17.26
C VAL A 152 21.70 -15.77 16.11
N THR A 153 20.38 -15.91 16.26
CA THR A 153 19.44 -15.40 15.25
C THR A 153 19.22 -13.90 15.45
N CYS A 154 18.86 -13.20 14.38
CA CYS A 154 18.45 -11.82 14.40
C CYS A 154 17.31 -11.60 13.40
N ASP A 155 16.29 -10.85 13.85
CA ASP A 155 15.05 -10.58 13.09
C ASP A 155 14.26 -11.84 12.70
N THR A 156 14.52 -12.97 13.38
CA THR A 156 13.82 -14.23 13.11
C THR A 156 14.04 -15.24 14.24
N GLY A 157 13.22 -16.29 14.26
CA GLY A 157 13.41 -17.46 15.12
C GLY A 157 12.41 -17.63 16.26
N SER A 158 11.57 -16.64 16.60
CA SER A 158 10.59 -16.76 17.70
C SER A 158 9.59 -17.90 17.50
N THR A 159 9.33 -18.29 16.25
CA THR A 159 8.35 -19.32 15.89
C THR A 159 8.99 -20.59 15.28
N SER A 160 10.32 -20.73 15.36
CA SER A 160 11.08 -21.81 14.72
C SER A 160 11.43 -22.96 15.68
N GLY A 161 10.49 -23.36 16.54
CA GLY A 161 10.74 -24.39 17.58
C GLY A 161 11.18 -25.74 17.00
N ALA A 162 10.64 -26.15 15.85
CA ALA A 162 11.02 -27.40 15.19
C ALA A 162 12.48 -27.35 14.69
N GLU A 163 12.89 -26.24 14.10
CA GLU A 163 14.24 -26.03 13.61
C GLU A 163 15.26 -25.87 14.75
N ILE A 164 14.88 -25.22 15.86
CA ILE A 164 15.73 -25.10 17.05
C ILE A 164 15.94 -26.49 17.69
N ALA A 165 14.90 -27.32 17.75
CA ALA A 165 15.02 -28.71 18.19
C ALA A 165 15.96 -29.50 17.27
N TYR A 166 15.88 -29.30 15.95
CA TYR A 166 16.79 -29.92 14.99
C TYR A 166 18.23 -29.44 15.16
N ALA A 167 18.47 -28.13 15.32
CA ALA A 167 19.79 -27.55 15.58
C ALA A 167 20.46 -28.21 16.81
N LYS A 168 19.68 -28.46 17.87
CA LYS A 168 20.16 -29.17 19.06
C LYS A 168 20.65 -30.60 18.76
N THR A 169 20.00 -31.32 17.84
CA THR A 169 20.46 -32.67 17.42
C THR A 169 21.80 -32.64 16.69
N LEU A 170 22.13 -31.49 16.07
CA LEU A 170 23.41 -31.24 15.41
C LEU A 170 24.49 -30.74 16.38
N GLY A 171 24.16 -30.53 17.65
CA GLY A 171 25.07 -29.95 18.65
C GLY A 171 25.18 -28.42 18.59
N LEU A 172 24.24 -27.74 17.92
CA LEU A 172 24.16 -26.29 17.87
C LEU A 172 23.22 -25.77 18.95
N GLU A 173 23.73 -24.89 19.81
CA GLU A 173 22.92 -24.11 20.74
C GLU A 173 22.43 -22.83 20.06
N VAL A 174 21.21 -22.38 20.38
CA VAL A 174 20.57 -21.25 19.71
C VAL A 174 20.17 -20.17 20.71
N ILE A 175 20.65 -18.93 20.49
CA ILE A 175 20.14 -17.70 21.08
C ILE A 175 19.24 -17.04 20.04
N VAL A 176 18.00 -16.75 20.40
CA VAL A 176 17.05 -16.09 19.51
C VAL A 176 16.95 -14.60 19.85
N THR A 177 17.22 -13.74 18.86
CA THR A 177 16.87 -12.31 18.92
C THR A 177 15.90 -11.98 17.80
N ASP A 178 14.73 -11.48 18.17
CA ASP A 178 13.61 -11.32 17.24
C ASP A 178 12.60 -10.34 17.82
N HIS A 179 11.69 -9.83 17.00
CA HIS A 179 10.63 -8.89 17.37
C HIS A 179 9.26 -9.27 16.79
N HIS A 180 9.18 -10.42 16.11
CA HIS A 180 7.94 -10.97 15.59
C HIS A 180 7.04 -11.54 16.69
N THR A 181 5.95 -12.21 16.29
CA THR A 181 4.98 -12.84 17.19
C THR A 181 5.67 -13.79 18.17
N LEU A 182 5.30 -13.68 19.45
CA LEU A 182 5.79 -14.58 20.50
C LEU A 182 5.24 -15.99 20.29
N PRO A 183 6.02 -17.04 20.62
CA PRO A 183 5.52 -18.41 20.61
C PRO A 183 4.53 -18.64 21.76
N GLU A 184 3.63 -19.61 21.59
CA GLU A 184 2.72 -20.07 22.65
C GLU A 184 3.44 -20.95 23.67
N ASP A 185 4.41 -21.76 23.21
CA ASP A 185 5.17 -22.72 23.99
C ASP A 185 6.68 -22.40 24.02
N ASP A 186 7.42 -23.02 24.93
CA ASP A 186 8.88 -22.96 24.94
C ASP A 186 9.47 -23.60 23.67
N ILE A 187 10.23 -22.81 22.91
CA ILE A 187 10.85 -23.21 21.64
C ILE A 187 12.21 -23.92 21.83
N GLY A 188 12.68 -24.09 23.07
CA GLY A 188 13.91 -24.82 23.39
C GLY A 188 15.21 -24.07 23.09
N ALA A 189 15.14 -22.76 22.85
CA ALA A 189 16.31 -21.88 22.71
C ALA A 189 17.01 -21.66 24.07
N ILE A 190 18.31 -21.38 24.06
CA ILE A 190 19.07 -20.99 25.26
C ILE A 190 18.52 -19.69 25.85
N ALA A 191 18.16 -18.75 24.99
CA ALA A 191 17.52 -17.50 25.35
C ALA A 191 16.65 -17.03 24.18
N LEU A 192 15.46 -16.49 24.50
CA LEU A 192 14.59 -15.78 23.57
C LEU A 192 14.50 -14.33 24.01
N ILE A 193 15.15 -13.44 23.27
CA ILE A 193 15.08 -11.99 23.49
C ILE A 193 14.07 -11.44 22.48
N ASN A 194 12.86 -11.15 22.96
CA ASN A 194 11.82 -10.54 22.15
C ASN A 194 11.12 -9.41 22.93
N PRO A 195 11.15 -8.16 22.42
CA PRO A 195 10.60 -6.98 23.10
C PRO A 195 9.09 -7.05 23.33
N ARG A 196 8.35 -7.85 22.55
CA ARG A 196 6.89 -8.04 22.75
C ARG A 196 6.54 -8.76 24.05
N SER A 197 7.52 -9.34 24.73
CA SER A 197 7.34 -9.88 26.09
C SER A 197 7.17 -8.80 27.16
N LEU A 198 7.50 -7.54 26.84
CA LEU A 198 7.34 -6.39 27.73
C LEU A 198 5.95 -5.76 27.57
N PRO A 199 5.47 -4.98 28.57
CA PRO A 199 4.23 -4.21 28.43
C PRO A 199 4.26 -3.30 27.18
N PRO A 200 3.13 -3.13 26.45
CA PRO A 200 3.08 -2.30 25.23
C PRO A 200 3.51 -0.83 25.40
N GLU A 201 3.39 -0.30 26.61
CA GLU A 201 3.84 1.04 26.98
C GLU A 201 5.34 1.14 27.22
N HIS A 202 6.04 0.01 27.38
CA HIS A 202 7.46 -0.02 27.72
C HIS A 202 8.33 0.59 26.60
N PRO A 203 9.37 1.39 26.90
CA PRO A 203 10.21 2.05 25.88
C PRO A 203 10.92 1.10 24.90
N LEU A 204 11.15 -0.14 25.31
CA LEU A 204 11.76 -1.20 24.50
C LEU A 204 10.74 -2.09 23.76
N SER A 205 9.43 -1.90 23.94
CA SER A 205 8.42 -2.83 23.38
C SER A 205 8.32 -2.80 21.85
N THR A 206 8.77 -1.72 21.22
CA THR A 206 8.69 -1.48 19.76
C THR A 206 10.02 -1.71 19.03
N LEU A 207 11.03 -2.29 19.68
CA LEU A 207 12.31 -2.61 19.02
C LEU A 207 12.08 -3.50 17.79
N SER A 208 12.69 -3.15 16.66
CA SER A 208 12.82 -4.08 15.52
C SER A 208 13.99 -5.06 15.74
N GLY A 209 14.14 -6.06 14.89
CA GLY A 209 15.24 -7.03 14.93
C GLY A 209 16.61 -6.35 15.04
N VAL A 210 16.86 -5.27 14.30
CA VAL A 210 18.17 -4.58 14.33
C VAL A 210 18.44 -3.92 15.68
N ALA A 211 17.38 -3.43 16.33
CA ALA A 211 17.48 -2.75 17.61
C ALA A 211 17.60 -3.76 18.76
N VAL A 212 16.98 -4.94 18.65
CA VAL A 212 17.24 -6.08 19.57
C VAL A 212 18.69 -6.55 19.42
N ALA A 213 19.20 -6.69 18.19
CA ALA A 213 20.61 -7.01 17.94
C ALA A 213 21.57 -5.98 18.55
N TYR A 214 21.25 -4.69 18.43
CA TYR A 214 21.98 -3.61 19.10
C TYR A 214 21.95 -3.77 20.63
N LYS A 215 20.78 -4.04 21.23
CA LYS A 215 20.66 -4.24 22.68
C LYS A 215 21.38 -5.48 23.19
N LEU A 216 21.47 -6.54 22.39
CA LEU A 216 22.30 -7.71 22.72
C LEU A 216 23.78 -7.32 22.79
N LEU A 217 24.28 -6.53 21.83
CA LEU A 217 25.65 -6.02 21.86
C LEU A 217 25.87 -5.03 23.00
N GLU A 218 24.90 -4.17 23.32
CA GLU A 218 24.93 -3.26 24.47
C GLU A 218 25.16 -4.05 25.77
N GLY A 219 24.30 -5.03 26.04
CA GLY A 219 24.44 -5.89 27.22
C GLY A 219 25.74 -6.70 27.23
N LEU A 220 26.19 -7.18 26.06
CA LEU A 220 27.47 -7.89 25.95
C LEU A 220 28.64 -6.98 26.27
N TYR A 221 28.70 -5.79 25.68
CA TYR A 221 29.81 -4.84 25.83
C TYR A 221 29.91 -4.32 27.27
N GLU A 222 28.77 -4.05 27.91
CA GLU A 222 28.72 -3.68 29.34
C GLU A 222 29.22 -4.80 30.26
N ALA A 223 29.03 -6.06 29.87
CA ALA A 223 29.44 -7.22 30.66
C ALA A 223 30.90 -7.65 30.41
N MET A 224 31.62 -7.06 29.45
CA MET A 224 33.02 -7.39 29.17
C MET A 224 33.96 -6.67 30.15
N ASP A 225 34.97 -7.38 30.66
CA ASP A 225 35.98 -6.79 31.54
C ASP A 225 36.86 -5.78 30.78
N THR A 226 37.10 -6.04 29.49
CA THR A 226 37.81 -5.13 28.58
C THR A 226 36.85 -4.66 27.50
N PRO A 227 36.65 -3.34 27.35
CA PRO A 227 35.75 -2.81 26.34
C PRO A 227 36.29 -3.10 24.93
N PRO A 228 35.40 -3.32 23.94
CA PRO A 228 35.80 -3.46 22.54
C PRO A 228 36.52 -2.21 22.00
N PRO A 229 37.35 -2.35 20.93
CA PRO A 229 38.12 -1.23 20.39
C PRO A 229 37.28 -0.04 19.89
N LEU A 230 36.09 -0.30 19.34
CA LEU A 230 35.15 0.72 18.88
C LEU A 230 33.94 0.79 19.82
N PRO A 231 33.45 2.00 20.15
CA PRO A 231 32.23 2.15 20.92
C PRO A 231 31.04 1.61 20.12
N LEU A 232 30.01 1.13 20.82
CA LEU A 232 28.84 0.54 20.16
C LEU A 232 28.14 1.51 19.18
N ASP A 233 28.22 2.81 19.42
CA ASP A 233 27.66 3.87 18.57
C ASP A 233 28.09 3.81 17.10
N HIS A 234 29.19 3.13 16.77
CA HIS A 234 29.70 2.98 15.39
C HIS A 234 28.79 2.15 14.46
N VAL A 235 27.77 1.45 14.98
CA VAL A 235 26.76 0.72 14.19
C VAL A 235 25.40 1.41 14.13
N LEU A 236 25.22 2.58 14.78
CA LEU A 236 23.91 3.22 14.87
C LEU A 236 23.34 3.68 13.51
N ASP A 237 24.19 3.92 12.51
CA ASP A 237 23.72 4.18 11.15
C ASP A 237 22.99 2.97 10.53
N LEU A 238 23.47 1.76 10.78
CA LEU A 238 22.79 0.52 10.39
C LEU A 238 21.49 0.32 11.17
N VAL A 239 21.49 0.62 12.47
CA VAL A 239 20.30 0.53 13.34
C VAL A 239 19.18 1.44 12.85
N ALA A 240 19.49 2.69 12.48
CA ALA A 240 18.50 3.59 11.90
C ALA A 240 17.95 3.07 10.56
N ILE A 241 18.78 2.42 9.74
CA ILE A 241 18.32 1.84 8.47
C ILE A 241 17.30 0.73 8.70
N GLY A 242 17.58 -0.23 9.58
CA GLY A 242 16.63 -1.32 9.87
C GLY A 242 15.34 -0.81 10.50
N LEU A 243 15.43 0.00 11.57
CA LEU A 243 14.26 0.60 12.25
C LEU A 243 13.33 1.33 11.28
N ILE A 244 13.88 2.18 10.42
CA ILE A 244 13.08 2.99 9.50
C ILE A 244 12.58 2.16 8.31
N ALA A 245 13.34 1.16 7.86
CA ALA A 245 12.93 0.29 6.75
C ALA A 245 11.85 -0.72 7.15
N ASP A 246 11.83 -1.16 8.41
CA ASP A 246 10.83 -2.07 8.97
C ASP A 246 9.50 -1.37 9.33
N LEU A 247 9.48 -0.03 9.27
CA LEU A 247 8.30 0.79 9.57
C LEU A 247 7.77 0.59 11.00
N VAL A 248 8.64 0.25 11.98
CA VAL A 248 8.24 0.17 13.39
C VAL A 248 7.84 1.54 13.96
N GLU A 249 7.09 1.51 15.06
CA GLU A 249 6.69 2.73 15.75
C GLU A 249 7.91 3.36 16.43
N LEU A 250 8.27 4.57 15.98
CA LEU A 250 9.42 5.31 16.48
C LEU A 250 9.06 6.06 17.77
N ARG A 251 8.92 5.31 18.87
CA ARG A 251 8.73 5.80 20.26
C ARG A 251 9.87 5.33 21.15
N GLY A 252 10.13 6.01 22.28
CA GLY A 252 11.10 5.57 23.28
C GLY A 252 12.49 5.32 22.69
N ASP A 253 13.07 4.15 23.00
CA ASP A 253 14.42 3.80 22.57
C ASP A 253 14.52 3.67 21.04
N CYS A 254 13.48 3.22 20.34
CA CYS A 254 13.48 3.20 18.86
C CYS A 254 13.63 4.60 18.27
N ARG A 255 12.91 5.58 18.84
CA ARG A 255 13.03 6.97 18.41
C ARG A 255 14.43 7.51 18.64
N TYR A 256 14.97 7.29 19.84
CA TYR A 256 16.31 7.72 20.21
C TYR A 256 17.38 7.12 19.29
N LEU A 257 17.34 5.80 19.07
CA LEU A 257 18.28 5.10 18.21
C LEU A 257 18.18 5.58 16.76
N ALA A 258 16.97 5.82 16.25
CA ALA A 258 16.76 6.40 14.92
C ALA A 258 17.30 7.84 14.82
N GLN A 259 17.11 8.68 15.84
CA GLN A 259 17.64 10.06 15.87
C GLN A 259 19.17 10.08 15.81
N ILE A 260 19.83 9.33 16.68
CA ILE A 260 21.30 9.27 16.70
C ILE A 260 21.81 8.59 15.43
N GLY A 261 21.17 7.51 14.98
CA GLY A 261 21.55 6.77 13.79
C GLY A 261 21.43 7.59 12.50
N LEU A 262 20.40 8.44 12.35
CA LEU A 262 20.31 9.40 11.24
C LEU A 262 21.43 10.43 11.27
N GLN A 263 21.80 10.94 12.46
CA GLN A 263 22.96 11.83 12.60
C GLN A 263 24.24 11.13 12.14
N ARG A 264 24.42 9.84 12.49
CA ARG A 264 25.56 9.02 12.03
C ARG A 264 25.53 8.80 10.52
N LEU A 265 24.37 8.42 9.97
CA LEU A 265 24.19 8.16 8.55
C LEU A 265 24.52 9.40 7.71
N GLN A 266 24.10 10.58 8.16
CA GLN A 266 24.41 11.86 7.51
C GLN A 266 25.93 12.13 7.40
N THR A 267 26.74 11.60 8.32
CA THR A 267 28.20 11.75 8.23
C THR A 267 28.82 10.87 7.16
N GLN A 268 28.15 9.82 6.68
CA GLN A 268 28.75 8.85 5.74
C GLN A 268 29.07 9.45 4.37
N THR A 269 28.40 10.54 3.99
CA THR A 269 28.73 11.28 2.76
C THR A 269 29.89 12.28 2.94
N GLN A 270 30.43 12.41 4.15
CA GLN A 270 31.47 13.39 4.48
C GLN A 270 32.86 12.74 4.43
N PRO A 271 33.91 13.48 4.01
CA PRO A 271 35.27 12.94 3.93
C PRO A 271 35.84 12.45 5.26
N ASN A 272 35.40 13.06 6.37
CA ASN A 272 35.94 12.84 7.72
C ASN A 272 34.93 12.10 8.62
N SER A 273 34.11 11.21 8.06
CA SER A 273 33.23 10.36 8.88
C SER A 273 34.06 9.61 9.93
N PRO A 274 33.66 9.61 11.21
CA PRO A 274 34.42 8.93 12.27
C PRO A 274 34.45 7.41 12.06
N TYR A 275 33.38 6.85 11.46
CA TYR A 275 33.24 5.42 11.18
C TYR A 275 32.80 5.23 9.72
N PRO A 276 33.71 5.41 8.74
CA PRO A 276 33.34 5.52 7.34
C PRO A 276 32.90 4.17 6.77
N ARG A 277 31.66 4.06 6.29
CA ARG A 277 31.10 2.89 5.60
C ARG A 277 30.99 3.17 4.09
N PRO A 278 31.99 2.79 3.27
CA PRO A 278 32.03 3.12 1.85
C PRO A 278 30.78 2.68 1.07
N GLY A 279 30.21 1.51 1.37
CA GLY A 279 29.00 1.04 0.70
C GLY A 279 27.76 1.88 0.99
N LEU A 280 27.59 2.38 2.22
CA LEU A 280 26.50 3.30 2.54
C LEU A 280 26.67 4.64 1.81
N ALA A 281 27.91 5.16 1.76
CA ALA A 281 28.20 6.39 1.03
C ALA A 281 27.86 6.25 -0.47
N GLU A 282 28.22 5.13 -1.09
CA GLU A 282 27.90 4.86 -2.49
C GLU A 282 26.39 4.71 -2.71
N LEU A 283 25.69 3.97 -1.85
CA LEU A 283 24.24 3.84 -1.95
C LEU A 283 23.55 5.21 -1.82
N LEU A 284 23.94 6.05 -0.85
CA LEU A 284 23.40 7.41 -0.69
C LEU A 284 23.64 8.26 -1.95
N ALA A 285 24.84 8.17 -2.54
CA ALA A 285 25.17 8.85 -3.79
C ALA A 285 24.27 8.38 -4.96
N LEU A 286 24.07 7.07 -5.13
CA LEU A 286 23.17 6.50 -6.13
C LEU A 286 21.70 6.93 -5.92
N CYS A 287 21.29 7.11 -4.66
CA CYS A 287 19.98 7.63 -4.30
C CYS A 287 19.85 9.15 -4.49
N LYS A 288 20.97 9.88 -4.65
CA LYS A 288 21.05 11.35 -4.55
C LYS A 288 20.50 11.86 -3.21
N ARG A 289 20.83 11.17 -2.13
CA ARG A 289 20.36 11.44 -0.76
C ARG A 289 21.52 11.79 0.16
N THR A 290 21.19 12.45 1.26
CA THR A 290 22.15 12.91 2.27
C THR A 290 22.10 12.08 3.56
N GLY A 291 21.04 11.28 3.75
CA GLY A 291 20.92 10.40 4.91
C GLY A 291 20.51 11.14 6.19
N ASP A 292 19.97 12.36 6.06
CA ASP A 292 19.56 13.19 7.20
C ASP A 292 18.09 13.02 7.58
N ARG A 293 17.34 12.15 6.88
CA ARG A 293 15.89 11.97 7.07
C ARG A 293 15.43 10.51 6.91
N PRO A 294 14.33 10.13 7.56
CA PRO A 294 13.72 8.80 7.38
C PRO A 294 13.33 8.49 5.94
N THR A 295 12.93 9.49 5.16
CA THR A 295 12.53 9.31 3.76
C THR A 295 13.70 8.90 2.86
N ASP A 296 14.94 9.29 3.20
CA ASP A 296 16.14 8.85 2.48
C ASP A 296 16.39 7.35 2.67
N ILE A 297 15.96 6.79 3.80
CA ILE A 297 16.01 5.36 4.07
C ILE A 297 14.80 4.67 3.42
N SER A 298 13.58 5.10 3.75
CA SER A 298 12.31 4.48 3.33
C SER A 298 12.13 4.43 1.82
N PHE A 299 12.56 5.47 1.10
CA PHE A 299 12.42 5.59 -0.36
C PHE A 299 13.76 5.52 -1.11
N GLY A 300 14.88 5.44 -0.39
CA GLY A 300 16.24 5.38 -0.94
C GLY A 300 16.93 4.05 -0.65
N LEU A 301 17.48 3.92 0.55
CA LEU A 301 18.32 2.79 0.96
C LEU A 301 17.54 1.48 1.11
N GLY A 302 16.47 1.48 1.90
CA GLY A 302 15.65 0.29 2.18
C GLY A 302 15.17 -0.43 0.93
N PRO A 303 14.58 0.26 -0.07
CA PRO A 303 14.17 -0.36 -1.33
C PRO A 303 15.30 -1.00 -2.14
N ARG A 304 16.55 -0.55 -2.01
CA ARG A 304 17.70 -1.12 -2.72
C ARG A 304 18.17 -2.41 -2.06
N ILE A 305 18.29 -2.40 -0.73
CA ILE A 305 18.62 -3.58 0.06
C ILE A 305 17.54 -4.65 -0.16
N ASN A 306 16.27 -4.29 0.01
CA ASN A 306 15.12 -5.20 -0.18
C ASN A 306 14.97 -5.71 -1.61
N ALA A 307 15.45 -4.97 -2.63
CA ALA A 307 15.35 -5.43 -4.01
C ALA A 307 16.27 -6.62 -4.29
N VAL A 308 17.37 -6.76 -3.55
CA VAL A 308 18.32 -7.85 -3.74
C VAL A 308 17.65 -9.19 -3.47
N SER A 309 17.06 -9.40 -2.29
CA SER A 309 16.37 -10.66 -1.99
C SER A 309 15.16 -10.91 -2.89
N ARG A 310 14.48 -9.86 -3.37
CA ARG A 310 13.34 -10.00 -4.30
C ARG A 310 13.74 -10.44 -5.71
N ILE A 311 14.96 -10.15 -6.14
CA ILE A 311 15.46 -10.43 -7.49
C ILE A 311 16.40 -11.63 -7.54
N HIS A 312 17.36 -11.69 -6.61
CA HIS A 312 18.39 -12.71 -6.56
C HIS A 312 18.06 -13.83 -5.56
N GLY A 313 17.13 -13.59 -4.63
CA GLY A 313 16.85 -14.51 -3.52
C GLY A 313 17.88 -14.39 -2.39
N ASP A 314 19.16 -14.55 -2.73
CA ASP A 314 20.29 -14.40 -1.81
C ASP A 314 20.62 -12.91 -1.58
N ALA A 315 20.55 -12.47 -0.32
CA ALA A 315 20.89 -11.12 0.12
C ALA A 315 22.17 -11.05 0.97
N SER A 316 22.93 -12.14 1.07
CA SER A 316 24.16 -12.22 1.87
C SER A 316 25.17 -11.12 1.53
N PHE A 317 25.36 -10.81 0.24
CA PHE A 317 26.30 -9.77 -0.18
C PHE A 317 25.91 -8.37 0.35
N CYS A 318 24.65 -8.13 0.72
CA CYS A 318 24.26 -6.85 1.30
C CYS A 318 24.94 -6.63 2.66
N VAL A 319 25.21 -7.68 3.43
CA VAL A 319 25.99 -7.56 4.68
C VAL A 319 27.41 -7.11 4.36
N GLU A 320 28.06 -7.69 3.34
CA GLU A 320 29.38 -7.27 2.87
C GLU A 320 29.36 -5.80 2.38
N LEU A 321 28.35 -5.42 1.59
CA LEU A 321 28.15 -4.06 1.12
C LEU A 321 28.09 -3.06 2.29
N LEU A 322 27.40 -3.39 3.37
CA LEU A 322 27.20 -2.50 4.51
C LEU A 322 28.38 -2.43 5.49
N THR A 323 29.27 -3.43 5.46
CA THR A 323 30.32 -3.60 6.50
C THR A 323 31.75 -3.58 5.97
N SER A 324 31.96 -3.84 4.67
CA SER A 324 33.29 -3.83 4.06
C SER A 324 33.90 -2.43 4.01
N ARG A 325 35.22 -2.36 4.16
CA ARG A 325 36.02 -1.11 4.04
C ARG A 325 36.69 -0.97 2.67
N ASP A 326 36.62 -1.99 1.83
CA ASP A 326 37.11 -1.95 0.46
C ASP A 326 36.17 -1.11 -0.41
N ARG A 327 36.65 0.06 -0.86
CA ARG A 327 35.88 1.02 -1.64
C ARG A 327 35.49 0.50 -3.02
N ASP A 328 36.37 -0.24 -3.68
CA ASP A 328 36.12 -0.74 -5.04
C ASP A 328 35.14 -1.91 -5.00
N ARG A 329 35.28 -2.78 -4.00
CA ARG A 329 34.35 -3.87 -3.74
C ARG A 329 32.96 -3.35 -3.39
N THR A 330 32.85 -2.45 -2.43
CA THR A 330 31.56 -1.86 -2.02
C THR A 330 30.89 -1.08 -3.13
N LYS A 331 31.66 -0.37 -3.98
CA LYS A 331 31.12 0.28 -5.17
C LYS A 331 30.48 -0.70 -6.13
N THR A 332 31.14 -1.82 -6.39
CA THR A 332 30.60 -2.91 -7.23
C THR A 332 29.29 -3.45 -6.66
N LEU A 333 29.28 -3.80 -5.37
CA LEU A 333 28.09 -4.32 -4.69
C LEU A 333 26.93 -3.30 -4.65
N ALA A 334 27.23 -2.00 -4.50
CA ALA A 334 26.21 -0.95 -4.51
C ALA A 334 25.55 -0.82 -5.90
N TYR A 335 26.32 -0.98 -6.98
CA TYR A 335 25.77 -1.02 -8.33
C TYR A 335 24.91 -2.25 -8.57
N GLU A 336 25.28 -3.42 -8.04
CA GLU A 336 24.47 -4.63 -8.10
C GLU A 336 23.12 -4.43 -7.39
N ALA A 337 23.13 -3.84 -6.18
CA ALA A 337 21.90 -3.49 -5.46
C ALA A 337 21.02 -2.48 -6.23
N GLU A 338 21.62 -1.48 -6.89
CA GLU A 338 20.89 -0.52 -7.73
C GLU A 338 20.30 -1.18 -8.99
N LEU A 339 21.01 -2.12 -9.60
CA LEU A 339 20.52 -2.89 -10.73
C LEU A 339 19.34 -3.77 -10.32
N ALA A 340 19.43 -4.47 -9.18
CA ALA A 340 18.35 -5.24 -8.61
C ALA A 340 17.12 -4.36 -8.35
N ASN A 341 17.31 -3.17 -7.74
CA ASN A 341 16.24 -2.19 -7.53
C ASN A 341 15.56 -1.75 -8.82
N THR A 342 16.35 -1.47 -9.86
CA THR A 342 15.86 -1.08 -11.19
C THR A 342 15.02 -2.19 -11.82
N ARG A 343 15.52 -3.43 -11.78
CA ARG A 343 14.81 -4.61 -12.30
C ARG A 343 13.51 -4.87 -11.54
N ARG A 344 13.56 -4.76 -10.21
CA ARG A 344 12.40 -4.90 -9.32
C ARG A 344 11.32 -3.87 -9.63
N LYS A 345 11.67 -2.59 -9.88
CA LYS A 345 10.70 -1.56 -10.33
C LYS A 345 10.05 -1.92 -11.66
N ALA A 346 10.83 -2.40 -12.63
CA ALA A 346 10.34 -2.78 -13.94
C ALA A 346 9.33 -3.94 -13.83
N LEU A 347 9.71 -5.03 -13.17
CA LEU A 347 8.84 -6.20 -12.96
C LEU A 347 7.56 -5.82 -12.20
N GLN A 348 7.67 -4.95 -11.19
CA GLN A 348 6.51 -4.49 -10.43
C GLN A 348 5.52 -3.71 -11.30
N ARG A 349 6.01 -2.80 -12.15
CA ARG A 349 5.15 -2.04 -13.08
C ARG A 349 4.47 -2.96 -14.09
N ASP A 350 5.21 -3.91 -14.63
CA ASP A 350 4.71 -4.82 -15.64
C ASP A 350 3.65 -5.76 -15.04
N LEU A 351 3.92 -6.32 -13.86
CA LEU A 351 2.95 -7.14 -13.10
C LEU A 351 1.71 -6.33 -12.70
N TYR A 352 1.88 -5.10 -12.21
CA TYR A 352 0.75 -4.22 -11.87
C TYR A 352 -0.15 -3.98 -13.09
N SER A 353 0.44 -3.73 -14.26
CA SER A 353 -0.32 -3.54 -15.51
C SER A 353 -1.11 -4.79 -15.90
N GLN A 354 -0.51 -5.98 -15.76
CA GLN A 354 -1.19 -7.26 -16.01
C GLN A 354 -2.34 -7.50 -15.04
N VAL A 355 -2.13 -7.22 -13.75
CA VAL A 355 -3.16 -7.34 -12.72
C VAL A 355 -4.34 -6.41 -13.01
N MET A 356 -4.06 -5.13 -13.29
CA MET A 356 -5.12 -4.16 -13.62
C MET A 356 -5.90 -4.55 -14.90
N ALA A 357 -5.22 -5.13 -15.90
CA ALA A 357 -5.89 -5.63 -17.10
C ALA A 357 -6.86 -6.79 -16.81
N ARG A 358 -6.51 -7.69 -15.87
CA ARG A 358 -7.41 -8.74 -15.39
C ARG A 358 -8.57 -8.19 -14.57
N LEU A 359 -8.29 -7.25 -13.69
CA LEU A 359 -9.31 -6.62 -12.85
C LEU A 359 -10.34 -5.83 -13.66
N ALA A 360 -9.98 -5.33 -14.84
CA ALA A 360 -10.94 -4.71 -15.76
C ALA A 360 -12.04 -5.68 -16.24
N GLN A 361 -11.85 -6.99 -16.08
CA GLN A 361 -12.81 -8.04 -16.42
C GLN A 361 -13.57 -8.57 -15.19
N VAL A 362 -13.23 -8.10 -13.98
CA VAL A 362 -13.86 -8.53 -12.73
C VAL A 362 -15.00 -7.59 -12.39
N ASP A 363 -16.15 -8.14 -12.00
CA ASP A 363 -17.23 -7.34 -11.45
C ASP A 363 -16.88 -6.86 -10.03
N LEU A 364 -16.40 -5.62 -9.96
CA LEU A 364 -16.07 -4.94 -8.72
C LEU A 364 -17.32 -4.53 -7.92
N ALA A 365 -18.54 -4.66 -8.41
CA ALA A 365 -19.73 -4.48 -7.57
C ALA A 365 -19.87 -5.62 -6.55
N THR A 366 -19.56 -6.85 -6.97
CA THR A 366 -19.77 -8.07 -6.18
C THR A 366 -18.48 -8.63 -5.55
N THR A 367 -17.30 -8.22 -6.02
CA THR A 367 -16.00 -8.77 -5.58
C THR A 367 -15.25 -7.87 -4.60
N ARG A 368 -15.35 -8.11 -3.28
CA ARG A 368 -14.66 -7.36 -2.22
C ARG A 368 -13.28 -7.90 -1.84
N CYS A 369 -12.99 -9.17 -2.13
CA CYS A 369 -11.65 -9.74 -2.00
C CYS A 369 -11.11 -10.13 -3.38
N LEU A 370 -9.96 -9.57 -3.76
CA LEU A 370 -9.35 -9.81 -5.08
C LEU A 370 -8.39 -10.98 -4.99
N VAL A 371 -8.66 -12.07 -5.70
CA VAL A 371 -7.77 -13.23 -5.79
C VAL A 371 -7.45 -13.49 -7.25
N LEU A 372 -6.17 -13.42 -7.62
CA LEU A 372 -5.72 -13.67 -8.98
C LEU A 372 -4.49 -14.57 -8.98
N ALA A 373 -4.35 -15.42 -10.00
CA ALA A 373 -3.25 -16.36 -10.13
C ALA A 373 -2.71 -16.40 -11.56
N ASP A 374 -1.38 -16.51 -11.71
CA ASP A 374 -0.74 -16.70 -13.02
C ASP A 374 0.59 -17.47 -12.92
N GLU A 375 0.96 -18.19 -13.97
CA GLU A 375 2.21 -18.95 -14.02
C GLU A 375 3.47 -18.06 -14.19
N SER A 376 3.32 -16.92 -14.89
CA SER A 376 4.41 -16.04 -15.27
C SER A 376 4.80 -15.03 -14.19
N TRP A 377 4.00 -14.91 -13.13
CA TRP A 377 4.19 -13.85 -12.14
C TRP A 377 5.41 -14.09 -11.24
N PRO A 378 6.31 -13.10 -11.10
CA PRO A 378 7.50 -13.25 -10.27
C PRO A 378 7.15 -13.23 -8.77
N THR A 379 7.40 -14.33 -8.07
CA THR A 379 7.03 -14.53 -6.66
C THR A 379 7.54 -13.42 -5.74
N GLY A 380 8.78 -12.95 -5.91
CA GLY A 380 9.39 -11.88 -5.10
C GLY A 380 8.72 -10.50 -5.23
N ILE A 381 7.84 -10.32 -6.22
CA ILE A 381 7.16 -9.06 -6.54
C ILE A 381 5.67 -9.07 -6.15
N LEU A 382 5.06 -10.25 -6.00
CA LEU A 382 3.62 -10.41 -5.73
C LEU A 382 3.15 -9.53 -4.57
N GLY A 383 3.83 -9.57 -3.43
CA GLY A 383 3.44 -8.77 -2.25
C GLY A 383 3.49 -7.25 -2.45
N LEU A 384 4.38 -6.75 -3.33
CA LEU A 384 4.46 -5.31 -3.64
C LEU A 384 3.25 -4.88 -4.49
N VAL A 385 2.92 -5.67 -5.50
CA VAL A 385 1.78 -5.36 -6.39
C VAL A 385 0.45 -5.57 -5.67
N ALA A 386 0.32 -6.63 -4.86
CA ALA A 386 -0.86 -6.84 -4.02
C ALA A 386 -1.13 -5.63 -3.13
N GLY A 387 -0.08 -5.04 -2.54
CA GLY A 387 -0.20 -3.83 -1.71
C GLY A 387 -0.63 -2.60 -2.51
N GLN A 388 -0.04 -2.40 -3.68
CA GLN A 388 -0.44 -1.29 -4.57
C GLN A 388 -1.88 -1.39 -5.03
N VAL A 389 -2.34 -2.59 -5.40
CA VAL A 389 -3.74 -2.82 -5.81
C VAL A 389 -4.68 -2.64 -4.62
N THR A 390 -4.29 -3.12 -3.43
CA THR A 390 -5.07 -2.94 -2.19
C THR A 390 -5.23 -1.46 -1.87
N GLN A 391 -4.17 -0.68 -1.98
CA GLN A 391 -4.20 0.77 -1.76
C GLN A 391 -5.05 1.48 -2.83
N ALA A 392 -4.94 1.09 -4.10
CA ALA A 392 -5.67 1.73 -5.20
C ALA A 392 -7.17 1.45 -5.18
N LEU A 393 -7.58 0.25 -4.76
CA LEU A 393 -8.98 -0.21 -4.83
C LEU A 393 -9.68 -0.28 -3.48
N GLY A 394 -8.95 -0.10 -2.36
CA GLY A 394 -9.48 -0.25 -1.01
C GLY A 394 -10.00 -1.66 -0.74
N ARG A 395 -9.36 -2.68 -1.32
CA ARG A 395 -9.81 -4.08 -1.26
C ARG A 395 -8.64 -5.02 -0.96
N PRO A 396 -8.80 -5.99 -0.03
CA PRO A 396 -7.80 -7.02 0.18
C PRO A 396 -7.46 -7.72 -1.13
N THR A 397 -6.16 -7.87 -1.39
CA THR A 397 -5.66 -8.42 -2.64
C THR A 397 -4.69 -9.56 -2.38
N ILE A 398 -4.94 -10.70 -3.02
CA ILE A 398 -4.14 -11.91 -3.00
C ILE A 398 -3.68 -12.20 -4.43
N LEU A 399 -2.37 -12.22 -4.64
CA LEU A 399 -1.75 -12.57 -5.91
C LEU A 399 -0.94 -13.85 -5.76
N LEU A 400 -1.18 -14.81 -6.65
CA LEU A 400 -0.62 -16.15 -6.61
C LEU A 400 0.21 -16.40 -7.88
N ARG A 401 1.37 -17.03 -7.72
CA ARG A 401 2.10 -17.67 -8.81
C ARG A 401 1.76 -19.16 -8.82
N ILE A 402 1.40 -19.69 -9.98
CA ILE A 402 1.23 -21.12 -10.17
C ILE A 402 2.60 -21.73 -10.49
N ASP A 403 3.04 -22.71 -9.70
CA ASP A 403 4.32 -23.38 -9.90
C ASP A 403 4.29 -24.27 -11.16
N PRO A 404 5.46 -24.59 -11.76
CA PRO A 404 5.52 -25.60 -12.80
C PRO A 404 5.03 -26.97 -12.27
N PRO A 405 4.57 -27.87 -13.16
CA PRO A 405 4.20 -29.23 -12.77
C PRO A 405 5.37 -29.95 -12.08
N SER A 406 5.10 -30.65 -10.98
CA SER A 406 6.13 -31.45 -10.31
C SER A 406 6.37 -32.77 -11.06
N GLU A 407 7.62 -33.22 -11.12
CA GLU A 407 8.01 -34.47 -11.78
C GLU A 407 7.58 -35.72 -10.99
N ASP A 408 7.34 -35.58 -9.68
CA ASP A 408 6.99 -36.66 -8.76
C ASP A 408 5.48 -36.98 -8.69
N GLY A 409 4.66 -36.28 -9.48
CA GLY A 409 3.20 -36.46 -9.51
C GLY A 409 2.46 -35.82 -8.34
N SER A 410 3.13 -35.02 -7.50
CA SER A 410 2.47 -34.21 -6.48
C SER A 410 1.54 -33.16 -7.09
N PRO A 411 0.46 -32.75 -6.37
CA PRO A 411 -0.48 -31.75 -6.87
C PRO A 411 0.23 -30.44 -7.16
N ARG A 412 -0.15 -29.81 -8.27
CA ARG A 412 0.42 -28.54 -8.69
C ARG A 412 0.09 -27.47 -7.66
N LEU A 413 1.11 -26.78 -7.15
CA LEU A 413 0.93 -25.78 -6.11
C LEU A 413 0.90 -24.36 -6.68
N ALA A 414 0.24 -23.47 -5.95
CA ALA A 414 0.32 -22.03 -6.12
C ALA A 414 0.87 -21.39 -4.85
N ARG A 415 1.77 -20.43 -5.00
CA ARG A 415 2.38 -19.67 -3.90
C ARG A 415 2.14 -18.20 -4.10
N GLY A 416 1.77 -17.48 -3.06
CA GLY A 416 1.50 -16.06 -3.24
C GLY A 416 1.63 -15.19 -2.01
N SER A 417 1.17 -13.96 -2.20
CA SER A 417 1.21 -12.92 -1.18
C SER A 417 -0.12 -12.18 -1.14
N ALA A 418 -0.51 -11.83 0.07
CA ALA A 418 -1.75 -11.15 0.39
C ALA A 418 -1.48 -9.81 1.08
N ARG A 419 -2.34 -8.82 0.83
CA ARG A 419 -2.36 -7.53 1.51
C ARG A 419 -3.80 -7.16 1.89
N SER A 420 -3.96 -6.64 3.11
CA SER A 420 -5.26 -6.31 3.69
C SER A 420 -5.51 -4.81 3.72
N VAL A 421 -6.75 -4.47 4.06
CA VAL A 421 -7.19 -3.10 4.39
C VAL A 421 -7.33 -2.96 5.90
N ALA A 422 -7.36 -1.71 6.39
CA ALA A 422 -7.60 -1.44 7.81
C ALA A 422 -8.93 -2.06 8.28
N GLY A 423 -8.92 -2.68 9.46
CA GLY A 423 -10.09 -3.34 10.04
C GLY A 423 -10.32 -4.78 9.59
N LEU A 424 -9.42 -5.37 8.79
CA LEU A 424 -9.53 -6.75 8.31
C LEU A 424 -8.25 -7.55 8.55
N ASP A 425 -8.34 -8.64 9.31
CA ASP A 425 -7.21 -9.51 9.66
C ASP A 425 -7.07 -10.69 8.68
N LEU A 426 -6.03 -10.66 7.83
CA LEU A 426 -5.74 -11.73 6.88
C LEU A 426 -5.38 -13.06 7.54
N TYR A 427 -4.71 -13.04 8.69
CA TYR A 427 -4.31 -14.26 9.36
C TYR A 427 -5.55 -15.03 9.80
N GLN A 428 -6.53 -14.34 10.39
CA GLN A 428 -7.82 -14.95 10.77
C GLN A 428 -8.59 -15.46 9.55
N LEU A 429 -8.60 -14.71 8.44
CA LEU A 429 -9.23 -15.15 7.19
C LEU A 429 -8.61 -16.45 6.66
N PHE A 430 -7.28 -16.56 6.66
CA PHE A 430 -6.59 -17.76 6.21
C PHE A 430 -6.69 -18.92 7.19
N GLN A 431 -6.65 -18.66 8.48
CA GLN A 431 -6.84 -19.68 9.52
C GLN A 431 -8.21 -20.36 9.38
N ALA A 432 -9.27 -19.59 9.12
CA ALA A 432 -10.60 -20.11 8.84
C ALA A 432 -10.69 -20.95 7.55
N GLN A 433 -9.72 -20.81 6.64
CA GLN A 433 -9.61 -21.55 5.38
C GLN A 433 -8.41 -22.51 5.36
N SER A 434 -7.83 -22.84 6.52
CA SER A 434 -6.60 -23.63 6.65
C SER A 434 -6.67 -25.00 5.95
N ALA A 435 -7.85 -25.62 5.88
CA ALA A 435 -8.07 -26.88 5.16
C ALA A 435 -7.82 -26.78 3.63
N LEU A 436 -7.88 -25.59 3.04
CA LEU A 436 -7.59 -25.36 1.63
C LEU A 436 -6.10 -25.11 1.35
N LEU A 437 -5.31 -24.82 2.39
CA LEU A 437 -3.94 -24.33 2.30
C LEU A 437 -2.96 -25.45 2.67
N THR A 438 -1.85 -25.55 1.95
CA THR A 438 -0.72 -26.41 2.37
C THR A 438 0.17 -25.72 3.39
N GLY A 439 0.15 -24.38 3.43
CA GLY A 439 0.82 -23.57 4.44
C GLY A 439 0.52 -22.09 4.28
N PHE A 440 0.47 -21.36 5.38
CA PHE A 440 0.31 -19.91 5.38
C PHE A 440 0.96 -19.29 6.64
N GLY A 441 1.26 -18.00 6.58
CA GLY A 441 1.83 -17.26 7.70
C GLY A 441 1.89 -15.77 7.43
N GLY A 442 2.08 -14.97 8.47
CA GLY A 442 2.21 -13.51 8.37
C GLY A 442 1.50 -12.75 9.49
N HIS A 443 1.13 -11.52 9.20
CA HIS A 443 0.50 -10.56 10.10
C HIS A 443 -0.88 -10.12 9.57
N PRO A 444 -1.72 -9.45 10.38
CA PRO A 444 -3.07 -9.06 10.00
C PRO A 444 -3.18 -8.31 8.65
N LEU A 445 -2.19 -7.49 8.30
CA LEU A 445 -2.19 -6.71 7.06
C LEU A 445 -1.42 -7.33 5.89
N ALA A 446 -0.64 -8.39 6.12
CA ALA A 446 0.21 -9.01 5.10
C ALA A 446 0.49 -10.48 5.42
N ALA A 447 0.23 -11.37 4.47
CA ALA A 447 0.46 -12.80 4.66
C ALA A 447 0.97 -13.49 3.38
N GLY A 448 1.71 -14.58 3.56
CA GLY A 448 2.09 -15.53 2.51
C GLY A 448 1.25 -16.80 2.61
N LEU A 449 0.99 -17.43 1.48
CA LEU A 449 0.18 -18.66 1.41
C LEU A 449 0.65 -19.58 0.28
N THR A 450 0.47 -20.87 0.50
CA THR A 450 0.63 -21.96 -0.48
C THR A 450 -0.62 -22.83 -0.46
N LEU A 451 -1.09 -23.23 -1.63
CA LEU A 451 -2.28 -24.06 -1.81
C LEU A 451 -2.21 -24.87 -3.12
N PRO A 452 -2.93 -25.99 -3.24
CA PRO A 452 -3.13 -26.65 -4.53
C PRO A 452 -3.88 -25.75 -5.51
N VAL A 453 -3.55 -25.82 -6.81
CA VAL A 453 -4.16 -24.97 -7.85
C VAL A 453 -5.67 -25.15 -7.92
N GLU A 454 -6.16 -26.37 -7.72
CA GLU A 454 -7.58 -26.71 -7.69
C GLU A 454 -8.36 -26.02 -6.57
N HIS A 455 -7.70 -25.52 -5.51
CA HIS A 455 -8.34 -24.85 -4.39
C HIS A 455 -8.48 -23.33 -4.58
N ILE A 456 -7.88 -22.74 -5.62
CA ILE A 456 -7.82 -21.28 -5.81
C ILE A 456 -9.22 -20.67 -5.94
N GLU A 457 -10.09 -21.26 -6.76
CA GLU A 457 -11.44 -20.73 -6.98
C GLU A 457 -12.31 -20.82 -5.72
N VAL A 458 -12.20 -21.93 -4.98
CA VAL A 458 -12.92 -22.15 -3.71
C VAL A 458 -12.46 -21.14 -2.67
N LEU A 459 -11.14 -20.92 -2.55
CA LEU A 459 -10.57 -19.92 -1.65
C LEU A 459 -11.06 -18.51 -2.01
N ALA A 460 -11.05 -18.15 -3.30
CA ALA A 460 -11.49 -16.84 -3.77
C ALA A 460 -12.96 -16.55 -3.39
N ALA A 461 -13.85 -17.52 -3.60
CA ALA A 461 -15.26 -17.40 -3.23
C ALA A 461 -15.44 -17.29 -1.70
N ALA A 462 -14.73 -18.12 -0.92
CA ALA A 462 -14.81 -18.11 0.53
C ALA A 462 -14.34 -16.78 1.14
N LEU A 463 -13.17 -16.29 0.71
CA LEU A 463 -12.63 -15.02 1.17
C LEU A 463 -13.52 -13.85 0.76
N ASN A 464 -14.03 -13.83 -0.48
CA ASN A 464 -14.93 -12.77 -0.93
C ASN A 464 -16.20 -12.67 -0.06
N ARG A 465 -16.79 -13.82 0.30
CA ARG A 465 -17.94 -13.87 1.22
C ARG A 465 -17.58 -13.32 2.60
N MET A 466 -16.49 -13.82 3.21
CA MET A 466 -16.09 -13.39 4.56
C MET A 466 -15.78 -11.89 4.62
N VAL A 467 -15.12 -11.34 3.60
CA VAL A 467 -14.82 -9.90 3.53
C VAL A 467 -16.11 -9.08 3.38
N ARG A 468 -17.10 -9.54 2.61
CA ARG A 468 -18.41 -8.89 2.51
C ARG A 468 -19.17 -8.89 3.83
N GLU A 469 -19.09 -9.98 4.59
CA GLU A 469 -19.73 -10.10 5.90
C GLU A 469 -19.09 -9.17 6.94
N GLN A 470 -17.76 -9.00 6.91
CA GLN A 470 -17.05 -8.17 7.88
C GLN A 470 -17.05 -6.67 7.53
N LEU A 471 -16.88 -6.29 6.26
CA LEU A 471 -16.78 -4.88 5.83
C LEU A 471 -18.09 -4.30 5.29
N GLY A 472 -19.14 -5.11 5.14
CA GLY A 472 -20.44 -4.67 4.61
C GLY A 472 -20.42 -4.23 3.15
N CYS A 473 -21.51 -3.58 2.71
CA CYS A 473 -21.68 -3.09 1.34
C CYS A 473 -20.85 -1.82 1.04
N ASP A 474 -20.59 -1.02 2.06
CA ASP A 474 -19.89 0.27 1.96
C ASP A 474 -18.37 0.12 1.80
N GLY A 475 -17.82 -1.08 2.09
CA GLY A 475 -16.41 -1.39 1.94
C GLY A 475 -15.56 -0.88 3.11
N ALA A 476 -14.24 -0.82 2.91
CA ALA A 476 -13.33 -0.27 3.92
C ALA A 476 -13.63 1.23 4.14
N PRO A 477 -13.56 1.74 5.39
CA PRO A 477 -13.72 3.16 5.67
C PRO A 477 -12.76 4.00 4.82
N GLN A 478 -13.23 5.14 4.30
CA GLN A 478 -12.34 6.06 3.60
C GLN A 478 -11.19 6.51 4.53
N PRO A 479 -9.95 6.61 4.03
CA PRO A 479 -8.85 7.09 4.83
C PRO A 479 -9.10 8.53 5.29
N LEU A 480 -8.95 8.76 6.59
CA LEU A 480 -9.01 10.09 7.18
C LEU A 480 -7.64 10.77 7.06
N LEU A 481 -7.57 11.90 6.36
CA LEU A 481 -6.39 12.75 6.29
C LEU A 481 -6.40 13.71 7.48
N GLN A 482 -5.54 13.46 8.46
CA GLN A 482 -5.33 14.34 9.60
C GLN A 482 -4.54 15.58 9.16
N VAL A 483 -5.09 16.77 9.38
CA VAL A 483 -4.43 18.05 9.13
C VAL A 483 -3.91 18.61 10.45
N ASP A 484 -2.64 19.07 10.46
CA ASP A 484 -1.93 19.49 11.68
C ASP A 484 -1.87 21.00 11.88
N LEU A 485 -1.82 21.79 10.81
CA LEU A 485 -1.74 23.25 10.88
C LEU A 485 -2.51 23.90 9.74
N THR A 486 -3.04 25.08 10.01
CA THR A 486 -3.44 26.03 8.96
C THR A 486 -2.36 27.09 8.84
N VAL A 487 -1.85 27.29 7.62
CA VAL A 487 -0.77 28.25 7.31
C VAL A 487 -1.12 29.05 6.07
N THR A 488 -0.48 30.20 5.91
CA THR A 488 -0.51 31.00 4.68
C THR A 488 0.68 30.64 3.79
N VAL A 489 0.67 31.07 2.53
CA VAL A 489 1.79 30.89 1.61
C VAL A 489 3.03 31.65 2.12
N ALA A 490 2.85 32.78 2.80
CA ALA A 490 3.94 33.55 3.40
C ALA A 490 4.63 32.85 4.59
N ASP A 491 3.92 31.95 5.28
CA ASP A 491 4.49 31.14 6.37
C ASP A 491 5.39 30.01 5.84
N LEU A 492 5.25 29.63 4.57
CA LEU A 492 6.03 28.55 3.96
C LEU A 492 7.51 28.93 3.83
N GLY A 493 8.37 27.92 3.89
CA GLY A 493 9.81 28.06 3.67
C GLY A 493 10.65 27.75 4.91
N GLN A 494 11.83 28.36 4.97
CA GLN A 494 12.87 27.96 5.92
C GLN A 494 12.46 28.04 7.40
N PRO A 495 11.79 29.11 7.90
CA PRO A 495 11.44 29.21 9.32
C PRO A 495 10.53 28.08 9.77
N LEU A 496 9.40 27.88 9.08
CA LEU A 496 8.45 26.80 9.35
C LEU A 496 9.11 25.42 9.23
N PHE A 497 9.91 25.21 8.18
CA PHE A 497 10.63 23.95 7.99
C PHE A 497 11.59 23.64 9.16
N ARG A 498 12.35 24.64 9.64
CA ARG A 498 13.29 24.45 10.76
C ARG A 498 12.57 24.11 12.07
N GLU A 499 11.41 24.70 12.32
CA GLU A 499 10.60 24.36 13.49
C GLU A 499 10.07 22.92 13.40
N LEU A 500 9.44 22.58 12.27
CA LEU A 500 8.86 21.25 12.07
C LEU A 500 9.91 20.14 12.02
N LYS A 501 11.17 20.46 11.67
CA LYS A 501 12.28 19.50 11.66
C LYS A 501 12.55 18.87 13.03
N TRP A 502 12.19 19.52 14.14
CA TRP A 502 12.30 18.92 15.48
C TRP A 502 11.36 17.74 15.71
N LEU A 503 10.34 17.54 14.87
CA LEU A 503 9.49 16.35 14.91
C LEU A 503 10.22 15.12 14.34
N GLU A 504 11.31 15.30 13.58
CA GLU A 504 12.03 14.17 13.00
C GLU A 504 12.64 13.26 14.09
N PRO A 505 12.69 11.94 13.86
CA PRO A 505 12.23 11.22 12.66
C PRO A 505 10.69 11.11 12.60
N CYS A 506 10.13 11.43 11.44
CA CYS A 506 8.73 11.17 11.11
C CYS A 506 8.57 9.76 10.52
N GLY A 507 7.48 9.07 10.88
CA GLY A 507 7.20 7.69 10.51
C GLY A 507 5.90 7.18 11.13
N MET A 508 5.78 5.87 11.33
CA MET A 508 4.66 5.28 12.06
C MET A 508 4.63 5.83 13.50
N GLY A 509 3.46 6.24 13.97
CA GLY A 509 3.27 6.91 15.27
C GLY A 509 3.58 8.42 15.28
N ASN A 510 4.30 8.96 14.29
CA ASN A 510 4.62 10.38 14.18
C ASN A 510 4.70 10.81 12.72
N PRO A 511 3.56 11.00 12.02
CA PRO A 511 3.55 11.31 10.59
C PRO A 511 4.14 12.69 10.30
N VAL A 512 4.60 12.90 9.06
CA VAL A 512 5.03 14.21 8.57
C VAL A 512 3.86 15.20 8.67
N PRO A 513 4.07 16.42 9.22
CA PRO A 513 3.02 17.41 9.36
C PRO A 513 2.28 17.73 8.06
N LYS A 514 0.96 17.73 8.12
CA LYS A 514 0.07 18.11 7.01
C LYS A 514 -0.43 19.54 7.22
N LEU A 515 -0.16 20.39 6.25
CA LEU A 515 -0.45 21.82 6.30
C LEU A 515 -1.64 22.15 5.40
N LEU A 516 -2.66 22.80 5.94
CA LEU A 516 -3.79 23.34 5.20
C LEU A 516 -3.51 24.78 4.79
N LEU A 517 -3.67 25.07 3.51
CA LEU A 517 -3.76 26.43 3.01
C LEU A 517 -5.14 26.60 2.37
N GLY A 518 -5.90 27.59 2.85
CA GLY A 518 -7.22 27.89 2.33
C GLY A 518 -7.19 28.98 1.26
N ASN A 519 -8.14 28.93 0.34
CA ASN A 519 -8.40 30.00 -0.64
C ASN A 519 -7.19 30.36 -1.53
N VAL A 520 -6.36 29.37 -1.86
CA VAL A 520 -5.16 29.49 -2.70
C VAL A 520 -5.46 29.25 -4.17
N TRP A 521 -4.55 29.63 -5.05
CA TRP A 521 -4.60 29.29 -6.48
C TRP A 521 -3.24 28.91 -7.03
N PHE A 522 -3.24 28.24 -8.18
CA PHE A 522 -2.03 27.79 -8.86
C PHE A 522 -1.66 28.71 -10.03
N ARG A 523 -0.36 28.99 -10.20
CA ARG A 523 0.20 29.64 -11.39
C ARG A 523 1.36 28.82 -11.93
N ASN A 524 1.79 29.14 -13.16
CA ASN A 524 2.93 28.50 -13.83
C ASN A 524 2.85 26.97 -13.79
N VAL A 525 1.65 26.41 -13.97
CA VAL A 525 1.40 24.98 -13.88
C VAL A 525 1.85 24.29 -15.15
N PHE A 526 2.78 23.34 -15.01
CA PHE A 526 3.16 22.47 -16.11
C PHE A 526 3.39 21.06 -15.61
N HIS A 527 2.99 20.08 -16.41
CA HIS A 527 3.32 18.69 -16.14
C HIS A 527 4.44 18.25 -17.08
N LYS A 528 5.38 17.46 -16.54
CA LYS A 528 6.41 16.80 -17.34
C LYS A 528 6.25 15.30 -17.22
N LYS A 529 6.24 14.61 -18.37
CA LYS A 529 6.46 13.16 -18.37
C LYS A 529 7.91 12.92 -17.98
N LEU A 530 8.14 12.26 -16.86
CA LEU A 530 9.48 11.92 -16.42
C LEU A 530 10.12 11.02 -17.48
N ARG A 531 11.39 11.26 -17.79
CA ARG A 531 12.14 10.45 -18.75
C ARG A 531 13.21 9.68 -18.00
N ASP A 532 13.43 8.43 -18.39
CA ASP A 532 14.50 7.61 -17.82
C ASP A 532 15.88 8.10 -18.30
N ARG A 533 16.94 7.46 -17.81
CA ARG A 533 18.32 7.77 -18.22
C ARG A 533 18.57 7.52 -19.72
N GLN A 534 17.70 6.81 -20.43
CA GLN A 534 17.74 6.62 -21.88
C GLN A 534 16.80 7.57 -22.65
N ASN A 535 16.28 8.61 -21.99
CA ASN A 535 15.39 9.62 -22.58
C ASN A 535 14.03 9.06 -23.05
N LYS A 536 13.66 7.85 -22.61
CA LYS A 536 12.37 7.23 -22.88
C LYS A 536 11.36 7.73 -21.85
N ALA A 537 10.15 8.07 -22.29
CA ALA A 537 9.10 8.53 -21.38
C ALA A 537 8.74 7.42 -20.39
N VAL A 538 8.97 7.68 -19.10
CA VAL A 538 8.46 6.89 -17.98
C VAL A 538 7.03 7.35 -17.71
N SER A 539 6.14 6.41 -17.42
CA SER A 539 4.72 6.63 -17.14
C SER A 539 4.43 7.36 -15.82
N PHE A 540 5.40 8.06 -15.22
CA PHE A 540 5.18 8.87 -14.03
C PHE A 540 5.13 10.34 -14.42
N ILE A 541 4.01 10.97 -14.07
CA ILE A 541 3.75 12.37 -14.33
C ILE A 541 3.99 13.13 -13.04
N LYS A 542 4.70 14.24 -13.19
CA LYS A 542 4.90 15.20 -12.13
C LYS A 542 4.37 16.54 -12.64
N THR A 543 3.43 17.12 -11.91
CA THR A 543 2.97 18.49 -12.12
C THR A 543 3.73 19.40 -11.19
N GLU A 544 4.37 20.43 -11.74
CA GLU A 544 5.03 21.50 -11.00
C GLU A 544 4.19 22.76 -11.13
N PHE A 545 4.13 23.56 -10.07
CA PHE A 545 3.31 24.76 -9.99
C PHE A 545 3.92 25.76 -9.01
N GLU A 546 3.41 26.99 -9.06
CA GLU A 546 3.57 27.98 -8.00
C GLU A 546 2.24 28.12 -7.26
N LEU A 547 2.30 28.03 -5.94
CA LEU A 547 1.18 28.25 -5.04
C LEU A 547 1.12 29.72 -4.62
N TRP A 548 -0.07 30.30 -4.67
CA TRP A 548 -0.31 31.70 -4.36
C TRP A 548 -1.53 31.87 -3.44
N ASP A 549 -1.49 32.87 -2.58
CA ASP A 549 -2.62 33.36 -1.80
C ASP A 549 -2.65 34.90 -1.83
N ASP A 550 -3.63 35.51 -1.17
CA ASP A 550 -3.76 36.98 -1.13
C ASP A 550 -2.67 37.67 -0.28
N ALA A 551 -1.99 36.92 0.58
CA ALA A 551 -0.97 37.42 1.49
C ALA A 551 0.45 37.37 0.88
N ALA A 552 0.66 36.55 -0.15
CA ALA A 552 1.96 36.28 -0.73
C ALA A 552 2.36 37.30 -1.79
N GLU A 553 3.54 37.90 -1.60
CA GLU A 553 4.18 38.75 -2.61
C GLU A 553 4.81 37.92 -3.75
N THR A 554 5.17 36.66 -3.49
CA THR A 554 5.79 35.73 -4.43
C THR A 554 5.17 34.34 -4.34
N GLY A 555 5.10 33.64 -5.47
CA GLY A 555 4.60 32.26 -5.52
C GLY A 555 5.56 31.28 -4.86
N PHE A 556 5.03 30.31 -4.11
CA PHE A 556 5.82 29.27 -3.47
C PHE A 556 5.87 28.01 -4.36
N PRO A 557 7.05 27.45 -4.65
CA PRO A 557 7.17 26.32 -5.56
C PRO A 557 6.54 25.05 -4.97
N GLY A 558 5.84 24.29 -5.80
CA GLY A 558 5.21 23.04 -5.40
C GLY A 558 5.21 21.96 -6.49
N GLU A 559 4.98 20.73 -6.04
CA GLU A 559 4.90 19.55 -6.89
C GLU A 559 3.72 18.64 -6.52
N TRP A 560 3.12 18.03 -7.53
CA TRP A 560 2.08 17.01 -7.39
C TRP A 560 2.44 15.78 -8.21
N TRP A 561 2.68 14.67 -7.53
CA TRP A 561 3.13 13.43 -8.13
C TRP A 561 1.96 12.53 -8.52
N GLY A 562 1.96 12.02 -9.75
CA GLY A 562 0.94 11.10 -10.24
C GLY A 562 -0.27 11.77 -10.91
N HIS A 563 -0.35 13.10 -10.86
CA HIS A 563 -1.49 13.86 -11.35
C HIS A 563 -1.11 14.79 -12.49
N TYR A 564 -2.04 14.98 -13.44
CA TYR A 564 -1.95 15.93 -14.52
C TYR A 564 -2.33 17.33 -14.06
N ARG A 565 -1.79 18.34 -14.75
CA ARG A 565 -2.15 19.75 -14.51
C ARG A 565 -3.66 20.02 -14.60
N ASP A 566 -4.37 19.27 -15.45
CA ASP A 566 -5.79 19.49 -15.74
C ASP A 566 -6.70 18.95 -14.61
N GLU A 567 -6.11 18.23 -13.64
CA GLU A 567 -6.78 17.80 -12.41
C GLU A 567 -6.75 18.88 -11.32
N LEU A 568 -5.92 19.92 -11.47
CA LEU A 568 -5.93 21.05 -10.53
C LEU A 568 -7.16 21.93 -10.78
N PRO A 569 -7.85 22.40 -9.72
CA PRO A 569 -8.95 23.34 -9.88
C PRO A 569 -8.50 24.61 -10.61
N PRO A 570 -9.26 25.10 -11.60
CA PRO A 570 -8.91 26.33 -12.33
C PRO A 570 -9.12 27.61 -11.50
N GLY A 571 -9.80 27.50 -10.37
CA GLY A 571 -10.12 28.61 -9.47
C GLY A 571 -9.47 28.48 -8.10
N ARG A 572 -10.01 29.20 -7.12
CA ARG A 572 -9.53 29.12 -5.75
C ARG A 572 -9.91 27.78 -5.11
N CYS A 573 -8.99 27.28 -4.31
CA CYS A 573 -9.08 25.98 -3.68
C CYS A 573 -8.43 25.98 -2.31
N ASP A 574 -8.82 25.01 -1.51
CA ASP A 574 -8.12 24.66 -0.28
C ASP A 574 -7.21 23.47 -0.63
N VAL A 575 -6.00 23.48 -0.08
CA VAL A 575 -4.99 22.46 -0.33
C VAL A 575 -4.44 21.92 0.97
N VAL A 576 -4.17 20.62 1.00
CA VAL A 576 -3.33 20.00 2.02
C VAL A 576 -1.99 19.66 1.41
N VAL A 577 -0.92 20.14 2.04
CA VAL A 577 0.45 19.99 1.56
C VAL A 577 1.40 19.49 2.64
N GLU A 578 2.53 18.93 2.21
CA GLU A 578 3.72 18.72 3.04
C GLU A 578 4.81 19.70 2.62
N LEU A 579 5.49 20.33 3.60
CA LEU A 579 6.65 21.17 3.33
C LEU A 579 7.93 20.31 3.29
N ASP A 580 8.71 20.41 2.21
CA ASP A 580 9.95 19.68 2.04
C ASP A 580 11.10 20.60 1.58
N PHE A 581 12.34 20.10 1.69
CA PHE A 581 13.56 20.76 1.25
C PHE A 581 14.42 19.78 0.44
N ASN A 582 14.82 20.21 -0.74
CA ASN A 582 15.75 19.49 -1.62
C ASN A 582 16.97 20.38 -1.88
N SER A 583 18.18 19.82 -1.83
CA SER A 583 19.42 20.56 -2.05
C SER A 583 19.52 21.22 -3.43
N ASN A 584 18.84 20.68 -4.45
CA ASN A 584 18.87 21.21 -5.82
C ASN A 584 17.76 22.24 -6.09
N THR A 585 16.57 22.06 -5.53
CA THR A 585 15.38 22.88 -5.86
C THR A 585 14.94 23.80 -4.71
N GLY A 586 15.56 23.69 -3.53
CA GLY A 586 15.20 24.48 -2.35
C GLY A 586 13.96 23.97 -1.63
N TYR A 587 13.35 24.85 -0.84
CA TYR A 587 12.09 24.58 -0.13
C TYR A 587 10.93 24.56 -1.12
N HIS A 588 10.06 23.57 -1.00
CA HIS A 588 8.89 23.40 -1.86
C HIS A 588 7.79 22.63 -1.14
N VAL A 589 6.57 22.71 -1.64
CA VAL A 589 5.43 21.94 -1.10
C VAL A 589 5.14 20.71 -1.97
N LYS A 590 4.79 19.60 -1.34
CA LYS A 590 4.17 18.45 -2.01
C LYS A 590 2.68 18.51 -1.79
N LEU A 591 1.91 18.58 -2.87
CA LEU A 591 0.46 18.56 -2.82
C LEU A 591 -0.02 17.13 -2.47
N ILE A 592 -0.79 17.02 -1.40
CA ILE A 592 -1.36 15.75 -0.92
C ILE A 592 -2.80 15.62 -1.39
N ASP A 593 -3.60 16.66 -1.20
CA ASP A 593 -4.98 16.71 -1.63
C ASP A 593 -5.43 18.15 -1.90
N VAL A 594 -6.44 18.33 -2.74
CA VAL A 594 -6.97 19.64 -3.13
C VAL A 594 -8.48 19.60 -3.27
N ARG A 595 -9.15 20.67 -2.81
CA ARG A 595 -10.59 20.83 -2.91
C ARG A 595 -10.95 22.23 -3.38
N PRO A 596 -11.94 22.41 -4.28
CA PRO A 596 -12.46 23.74 -4.58
C PRO A 596 -12.95 24.43 -3.30
N THR A 597 -12.57 25.70 -3.08
CA THR A 597 -13.00 26.45 -1.89
C THR A 597 -14.50 26.70 -2.03
N THR A 598 -15.29 25.99 -1.24
CA THR A 598 -16.66 26.43 -0.95
C THR A 598 -16.53 27.52 0.10
N VAL A 599 -16.95 28.74 -0.23
CA VAL A 599 -16.96 29.88 0.70
C VAL A 599 -17.72 29.45 1.96
N GLY A 600 -17.04 29.49 3.10
CA GLY A 600 -17.54 28.90 4.35
C GLY A 600 -18.78 29.60 4.91
N GLU A 601 -19.66 28.80 5.48
CA GLU A 601 -20.39 29.15 6.70
C GLU A 601 -20.03 28.11 7.78
N PRO A 602 -19.72 28.53 9.03
CA PRO A 602 -19.68 27.61 10.15
C PRO A 602 -21.12 27.22 10.47
N GLY A 603 -21.46 25.98 10.13
CA GLY A 603 -22.82 25.45 10.27
C GLY A 603 -23.68 25.65 9.02
N ALA A 604 -23.22 25.17 7.86
CA ALA A 604 -24.07 24.99 6.70
C ALA A 604 -24.37 23.51 6.50
N GLU A 605 -25.66 23.17 6.56
CA GLU A 605 -26.21 22.02 5.84
C GLU A 605 -25.73 22.03 4.38
N PRO A 606 -25.61 20.85 3.73
CA PRO A 606 -25.10 20.75 2.36
C PRO A 606 -25.83 21.73 1.43
N GLY A 607 -25.08 22.70 0.88
CA GLY A 607 -25.56 23.62 -0.16
C GLY A 607 -26.08 22.84 -1.37
N PRO A 608 -26.99 23.44 -2.15
CA PRO A 608 -28.10 22.73 -2.78
C PRO A 608 -27.56 21.56 -3.59
N SER A 609 -27.99 20.36 -3.20
CA SER A 609 -28.08 19.25 -4.15
C SER A 609 -28.61 19.84 -5.47
N ASN A 610 -28.05 19.46 -6.61
CA ASN A 610 -28.91 19.39 -7.79
C ASN A 610 -30.05 18.47 -7.36
N SER A 611 -31.16 19.05 -6.91
CA SER A 611 -32.21 18.31 -6.25
C SER A 611 -32.79 17.43 -7.33
N VAL A 612 -32.53 16.14 -7.18
CA VAL A 612 -33.19 15.14 -7.97
C VAL A 612 -34.59 15.07 -7.36
N LEU A 613 -35.57 15.60 -8.04
CA LEU A 613 -36.95 15.61 -7.57
C LEU A 613 -37.57 14.24 -7.86
N ASP A 614 -38.22 13.63 -6.86
CA ASP A 614 -38.89 12.35 -7.03
C ASP A 614 -40.37 12.55 -7.40
N TRP A 615 -40.64 12.69 -8.70
CA TRP A 615 -42.01 12.77 -9.23
C TRP A 615 -42.57 11.39 -9.63
N ARG A 616 -41.90 10.28 -9.25
CA ARG A 616 -42.36 8.92 -9.58
C ARG A 616 -43.66 8.55 -8.87
N GLN A 617 -43.96 9.19 -7.74
CA GLN A 617 -45.16 8.96 -6.92
C GLN A 617 -46.05 10.19 -6.74
N HIS A 618 -45.70 11.33 -7.34
CA HIS A 618 -46.43 12.60 -7.18
C HIS A 618 -46.87 13.14 -8.53
N THR A 619 -48.08 13.69 -8.60
CA THR A 619 -48.52 14.47 -9.76
C THR A 619 -48.01 15.90 -9.57
N PRO A 620 -47.27 16.50 -10.53
CA PRO A 620 -46.70 17.83 -10.34
C PRO A 620 -47.81 18.85 -10.07
N GLU A 621 -47.80 19.51 -8.92
CA GLU A 621 -48.52 20.77 -8.74
C GLU A 621 -47.72 21.86 -9.46
N ASP A 622 -48.38 22.65 -10.31
CA ASP A 622 -47.77 23.68 -11.15
C ASP A 622 -46.75 24.55 -10.38
N GLN A 623 -45.52 24.71 -10.94
CA GLN A 623 -44.57 25.84 -10.82
C GLN A 623 -43.07 25.53 -10.53
N GLU A 624 -42.55 24.31 -10.63
CA GLU A 624 -41.07 24.09 -10.62
C GLU A 624 -40.49 23.93 -12.04
N GLN A 625 -39.61 24.87 -12.45
CA GLN A 625 -38.80 24.70 -13.66
C GLN A 625 -37.75 23.61 -13.41
N ALA A 626 -37.98 22.40 -13.92
CA ALA A 626 -37.06 21.26 -13.82
C ALA A 626 -36.81 20.63 -15.20
N LEU A 627 -35.65 19.98 -15.35
CA LEU A 627 -35.39 19.10 -16.47
C LEU A 627 -36.06 17.75 -16.18
N VAL A 628 -37.17 17.48 -16.85
CA VAL A 628 -38.01 16.30 -16.60
C VAL A 628 -37.51 15.08 -17.35
N VAL A 629 -37.28 13.99 -16.62
CA VAL A 629 -36.88 12.69 -17.14
C VAL A 629 -38.06 11.73 -17.05
N ASN A 630 -38.61 11.37 -18.21
CA ASN A 630 -39.75 10.46 -18.33
C ASN A 630 -39.35 9.01 -18.66
N GLN A 631 -38.05 8.72 -18.74
CA GLN A 631 -37.53 7.40 -19.09
C GLN A 631 -36.65 6.86 -17.98
N ILE A 632 -36.79 5.57 -17.67
CA ILE A 632 -35.96 4.88 -16.67
C ILE A 632 -34.54 4.73 -17.26
N PRO A 633 -33.47 5.16 -16.57
CA PRO A 633 -32.11 4.94 -17.04
C PRO A 633 -31.82 3.44 -17.19
N MET A 634 -31.15 3.07 -18.27
CA MET A 634 -30.76 1.67 -18.52
C MET A 634 -29.29 1.42 -18.13
N GLN A 635 -28.52 2.51 -17.98
CA GLN A 635 -27.12 2.52 -17.55
C GLN A 635 -26.79 3.83 -16.82
N TRP A 636 -25.75 3.80 -15.98
CA TRP A 636 -25.30 4.96 -15.20
C TRP A 636 -24.82 6.14 -16.06
N SER A 637 -24.37 5.89 -17.29
CA SER A 637 -23.97 6.96 -18.21
C SER A 637 -25.15 7.82 -18.66
N ASP A 638 -26.36 7.25 -18.78
CA ASP A 638 -27.59 7.98 -19.12
C ASP A 638 -27.93 8.95 -17.97
N TRP A 639 -27.83 8.44 -16.73
CA TRP A 639 -27.99 9.23 -15.51
C TRP A 639 -26.99 10.40 -15.45
N GLN A 640 -25.70 10.12 -15.66
CA GLN A 640 -24.65 11.14 -15.66
C GLN A 640 -24.80 12.16 -16.80
N ALA A 641 -25.39 11.77 -17.94
CA ALA A 641 -25.67 12.69 -19.03
C ALA A 641 -26.78 13.69 -18.65
N TRP A 642 -27.86 13.21 -18.03
CA TRP A 642 -28.93 14.08 -17.53
C TRP A 642 -28.47 14.98 -16.39
N GLN A 643 -27.65 14.48 -15.47
CA GLN A 643 -27.03 15.32 -14.43
C GLN A 643 -26.15 16.43 -15.03
N ARG A 644 -25.34 16.11 -16.06
CA ARG A 644 -24.54 17.12 -16.77
C ARG A 644 -25.40 18.14 -17.50
N GLN A 645 -26.49 17.71 -18.12
CA GLN A 645 -27.42 18.58 -18.84
C GLN A 645 -28.18 19.50 -17.88
N ALA A 646 -28.65 18.97 -16.74
CA ALA A 646 -29.29 19.72 -15.67
C ALA A 646 -28.32 20.74 -15.05
N ALA A 647 -27.07 20.34 -14.78
CA ALA A 647 -26.03 21.24 -14.29
C ALA A 647 -25.67 22.35 -15.31
N GLN A 648 -25.63 22.04 -16.61
CA GLN A 648 -25.41 23.02 -17.68
C GLN A 648 -26.58 23.99 -17.81
N ALA A 649 -27.82 23.51 -17.64
CA ALA A 649 -29.04 24.31 -17.71
C ALA A 649 -29.36 25.05 -16.39
N LYS A 650 -28.66 24.74 -15.29
CA LYS A 650 -28.94 25.22 -13.93
C LYS A 650 -30.38 24.95 -13.48
N LEU A 651 -30.93 23.79 -13.86
CA LEU A 651 -32.26 23.34 -13.47
C LEU A 651 -32.16 22.07 -12.60
N PRO A 652 -33.04 21.87 -11.61
CA PRO A 652 -33.18 20.58 -10.93
C PRO A 652 -33.60 19.48 -11.91
N LEU A 653 -33.28 18.22 -11.57
CA LEU A 653 -33.58 17.06 -12.41
C LEU A 653 -34.78 16.31 -11.82
N ALA A 654 -35.90 16.20 -12.52
CA ALA A 654 -37.10 15.55 -12.00
C ALA A 654 -37.31 14.15 -12.60
N LEU A 655 -37.42 13.12 -11.76
CA LEU A 655 -37.75 11.75 -12.17
C LEU A 655 -39.27 11.58 -12.27
N ALA A 656 -39.82 11.48 -13.48
CA ALA A 656 -41.27 11.44 -13.73
C ALA A 656 -41.73 10.15 -14.42
N PHE A 657 -40.99 9.05 -14.25
CA PHE A 657 -41.37 7.73 -14.75
C PHE A 657 -42.03 6.85 -13.67
N SER A 658 -42.91 5.94 -14.08
CA SER A 658 -43.59 5.02 -13.15
C SER A 658 -42.61 4.03 -12.50
N PRO A 659 -42.70 3.81 -11.16
CA PRO A 659 -41.92 2.80 -10.46
C PRO A 659 -42.48 1.37 -10.64
N ALA A 660 -43.72 1.24 -11.11
CA ALA A 660 -44.33 -0.05 -11.45
C ALA A 660 -43.86 -0.48 -12.85
N ILE A 661 -43.00 -1.50 -12.91
CA ILE A 661 -42.53 -2.09 -14.17
C ILE A 661 -43.16 -3.47 -14.36
N ASP A 662 -44.10 -3.57 -15.31
CA ASP A 662 -44.65 -4.85 -15.78
C ASP A 662 -43.78 -5.45 -16.90
N ASP A 663 -42.56 -5.89 -16.58
CA ASP A 663 -41.71 -6.55 -17.56
C ASP A 663 -42.15 -7.99 -17.83
N LEU A 664 -42.15 -8.39 -19.09
CA LEU A 664 -42.20 -9.79 -19.50
C LEU A 664 -40.97 -10.53 -18.96
N SER A 665 -41.09 -11.80 -18.57
CA SER A 665 -39.91 -12.61 -18.26
C SER A 665 -38.99 -12.71 -19.49
N PRO A 666 -37.67 -12.91 -19.33
CA PRO A 666 -36.75 -13.05 -20.47
C PRO A 666 -37.22 -14.09 -21.49
N GLY A 667 -37.80 -15.20 -21.02
CA GLY A 667 -38.38 -16.24 -21.90
C GLY A 667 -39.59 -15.75 -22.69
N GLU A 668 -40.46 -14.94 -22.11
CA GLU A 668 -41.60 -14.32 -22.80
C GLU A 668 -41.15 -13.26 -23.80
N VAL A 669 -40.11 -12.47 -23.48
CA VAL A 669 -39.49 -11.53 -24.43
C VAL A 669 -38.96 -12.26 -25.66
N TRP A 670 -38.31 -13.41 -25.46
CA TRP A 670 -37.85 -14.26 -26.56
C TRP A 670 -39.02 -14.82 -27.39
N GLN A 671 -40.08 -15.30 -26.74
CA GLN A 671 -41.28 -15.80 -27.44
C GLN A 671 -41.97 -14.70 -28.27
N GLU A 672 -42.09 -13.50 -27.72
CA GLU A 672 -42.60 -12.32 -28.44
C GLU A 672 -41.73 -11.97 -29.64
N LEU A 673 -40.40 -11.91 -29.47
CA LEU A 673 -39.45 -11.63 -30.54
C LEU A 673 -39.57 -12.65 -31.69
N VAL A 674 -39.68 -13.94 -31.37
CA VAL A 674 -39.92 -15.01 -32.36
C VAL A 674 -41.30 -14.86 -33.02
N GLY A 675 -42.33 -14.50 -32.26
CA GLY A 675 -43.68 -14.25 -32.77
C GLY A 675 -43.72 -13.07 -33.76
N LEU A 676 -43.02 -11.98 -33.44
CA LEU A 676 -42.86 -10.82 -34.29
C LEU A 676 -42.10 -11.17 -35.57
N ALA A 677 -41.00 -11.91 -35.46
CA ALA A 677 -40.25 -12.37 -36.63
C ALA A 677 -41.15 -13.18 -37.59
N LYS A 678 -41.94 -14.13 -37.08
CA LYS A 678 -42.91 -14.90 -37.88
C LYS A 678 -43.99 -14.02 -38.52
N TYR A 679 -44.48 -13.01 -37.79
CA TYR A 679 -45.46 -12.07 -38.31
C TYR A 679 -44.89 -11.24 -39.47
N LEU A 680 -43.69 -10.68 -39.30
CA LEU A 680 -43.01 -9.84 -40.30
C LEU A 680 -42.68 -10.63 -41.58
N VAL A 681 -42.27 -11.90 -41.43
CA VAL A 681 -42.09 -12.82 -42.56
C VAL A 681 -43.40 -12.98 -43.35
N ARG A 682 -44.52 -13.18 -42.65
CA ARG A 682 -45.83 -13.46 -43.27
C ARG A 682 -46.42 -12.22 -43.96
N THR A 683 -46.26 -11.04 -43.38
CA THR A 683 -46.86 -9.80 -43.89
C THR A 683 -45.93 -9.00 -44.79
N GLN A 684 -44.65 -9.38 -44.87
CA GLN A 684 -43.58 -8.66 -45.59
C GLN A 684 -43.53 -7.16 -45.26
N THR A 685 -43.96 -6.80 -44.05
CA THR A 685 -44.01 -5.41 -43.61
C THR A 685 -42.67 -5.04 -42.97
N PRO A 686 -42.02 -3.94 -43.39
CA PRO A 686 -40.83 -3.46 -42.71
C PRO A 686 -41.19 -2.89 -41.34
N VAL A 687 -40.29 -3.03 -40.36
CA VAL A 687 -40.42 -2.48 -39.01
C VAL A 687 -39.15 -1.72 -38.66
N THR A 688 -39.23 -0.62 -37.91
CA THR A 688 -38.02 0.09 -37.48
C THR A 688 -37.39 -0.56 -36.25
N GLN A 689 -36.08 -0.35 -36.05
CA GLN A 689 -35.40 -0.78 -34.83
C GLN A 689 -36.06 -0.19 -33.57
N LEU A 690 -36.44 1.09 -33.63
CA LEU A 690 -37.16 1.77 -32.55
C LEU A 690 -38.51 1.11 -32.23
N GLN A 691 -39.30 0.74 -33.25
CA GLN A 691 -40.59 0.07 -33.05
C GLN A 691 -40.45 -1.31 -32.39
N LEU A 692 -39.38 -2.06 -32.73
CA LEU A 692 -39.08 -3.34 -32.08
C LEU A 692 -38.58 -3.14 -30.64
N SER A 693 -37.69 -2.18 -30.42
CA SER A 693 -37.18 -1.83 -29.10
C SER A 693 -38.30 -1.37 -28.15
N ASP A 694 -39.23 -0.54 -28.63
CA ASP A 694 -40.38 -0.08 -27.83
C ASP A 694 -41.33 -1.22 -27.50
N ARG A 695 -41.60 -2.11 -28.46
CA ARG A 695 -42.52 -3.23 -28.29
C ARG A 695 -41.97 -4.28 -27.34
N LEU A 696 -40.69 -4.61 -27.45
CA LEU A 696 -40.01 -5.60 -26.62
C LEU A 696 -39.43 -5.00 -25.33
N ARG A 697 -39.45 -3.66 -25.21
CA ARG A 697 -38.86 -2.88 -24.11
C ARG A 697 -37.38 -3.19 -23.90
N LEU A 698 -36.64 -3.26 -25.00
CA LEU A 698 -35.21 -3.57 -25.04
C LEU A 698 -34.40 -2.40 -25.55
N SER A 699 -33.21 -2.20 -24.98
CA SER A 699 -32.20 -1.30 -25.53
C SER A 699 -31.80 -1.73 -26.96
N PRO A 700 -31.32 -0.80 -27.80
CA PRO A 700 -30.82 -1.12 -29.14
C PRO A 700 -29.74 -2.21 -29.13
N THR A 701 -28.92 -2.25 -28.08
CA THR A 701 -27.85 -3.25 -27.89
C THR A 701 -28.41 -4.63 -27.54
N SER A 702 -29.38 -4.70 -26.63
CA SER A 702 -30.02 -5.98 -26.29
C SER A 702 -30.86 -6.51 -27.45
N LEU A 703 -31.53 -5.62 -28.18
CA LEU A 703 -32.26 -5.98 -29.40
C LEU A 703 -31.31 -6.54 -30.47
N SER A 704 -30.11 -5.98 -30.66
CA SER A 704 -29.17 -6.49 -31.66
C SER A 704 -28.69 -7.90 -31.35
N LEU A 705 -28.49 -8.23 -30.07
CA LEU A 705 -28.21 -9.59 -29.61
C LEU A 705 -29.40 -10.52 -29.83
N GLY A 706 -30.62 -10.06 -29.60
CA GLY A 706 -31.85 -10.82 -29.88
C GLY A 706 -32.03 -11.10 -31.38
N LEU A 707 -31.74 -10.13 -32.23
CA LEU A 707 -31.73 -10.30 -33.69
C LEU A 707 -30.63 -11.28 -34.13
N ALA A 708 -29.43 -11.20 -33.55
CA ALA A 708 -28.37 -12.17 -33.81
C ALA A 708 -28.77 -13.60 -33.37
N ALA A 709 -29.42 -13.75 -32.22
CA ALA A 709 -29.96 -15.03 -31.75
C ALA A 709 -31.07 -15.54 -32.68
N LEU A 710 -31.97 -14.70 -33.17
CA LEU A 710 -32.96 -15.06 -34.19
C LEU A 710 -32.31 -15.54 -35.48
N ALA A 711 -31.17 -14.98 -35.87
CA ALA A 711 -30.46 -15.43 -37.06
C ALA A 711 -29.98 -16.88 -36.94
N THR A 712 -29.55 -17.28 -35.73
CA THR A 712 -29.22 -18.69 -35.44
C THR A 712 -30.44 -19.62 -35.48
N ALA A 713 -31.65 -19.07 -35.33
CA ALA A 713 -32.91 -19.80 -35.33
C ALA A 713 -33.57 -19.92 -36.74
N GLY A 714 -32.82 -19.62 -37.81
CA GLY A 714 -33.28 -19.78 -39.20
C GLY A 714 -34.00 -18.56 -39.79
N PHE A 715 -33.87 -17.39 -39.16
CA PHE A 715 -34.37 -16.12 -39.73
C PHE A 715 -33.23 -15.35 -40.42
N LYS A 716 -33.48 -14.83 -41.62
CA LYS A 716 -32.55 -13.92 -42.29
C LYS A 716 -33.00 -12.48 -42.04
N ILE A 717 -32.14 -11.71 -41.38
CA ILE A 717 -32.42 -10.32 -40.99
C ILE A 717 -31.63 -9.41 -41.90
N ALA A 718 -32.32 -8.56 -42.66
CA ALA A 718 -31.71 -7.51 -43.44
C ALA A 718 -31.95 -6.16 -42.75
N ALA A 719 -30.87 -5.60 -42.21
CA ALA A 719 -30.78 -4.22 -41.73
C ALA A 719 -29.85 -3.44 -42.69
N PRO A 720 -30.19 -2.22 -43.12
CA PRO A 720 -29.33 -1.42 -43.98
C PRO A 720 -28.06 -0.94 -43.24
N ASP A 721 -27.01 -0.74 -44.03
CA ASP A 721 -25.69 -0.29 -43.58
C ASP A 721 -25.78 1.14 -42.98
N THR A 722 -25.22 1.35 -41.79
CA THR A 722 -25.37 2.56 -40.94
C THR A 722 -24.70 3.83 -41.48
N SER A 723 -24.54 3.95 -42.80
CA SER A 723 -23.90 5.08 -43.47
C SER A 723 -24.87 6.10 -44.07
N THR A 724 -26.19 5.87 -44.00
CA THR A 724 -27.22 6.82 -44.48
C THR A 724 -28.36 6.97 -43.47
N LEU A 725 -28.74 8.21 -43.17
CA LEU A 725 -29.64 8.63 -42.09
C LEU A 725 -31.14 8.42 -42.37
N GLU A 726 -31.53 7.68 -43.41
CA GLU A 726 -32.94 7.64 -43.89
C GLU A 726 -33.57 6.25 -44.05
N ALA A 727 -32.96 5.17 -43.54
CA ALA A 727 -33.67 3.89 -43.43
C ALA A 727 -33.21 3.09 -42.22
N ASP A 728 -33.97 3.09 -41.13
CA ASP A 728 -33.72 2.28 -39.92
C ASP A 728 -34.66 1.06 -39.86
N THR A 729 -35.03 0.56 -41.06
CA THR A 729 -36.03 -0.49 -41.26
C THR A 729 -35.40 -1.88 -41.37
N ILE A 730 -35.86 -2.76 -40.50
CA ILE A 730 -35.53 -4.19 -40.45
C ILE A 730 -36.57 -4.96 -41.27
N THR A 731 -36.08 -5.86 -42.13
CA THR A 731 -36.92 -6.86 -42.80
C THR A 731 -36.46 -8.26 -42.43
N VAL A 732 -37.43 -9.16 -42.21
CA VAL A 732 -37.18 -10.54 -41.77
C VAL A 732 -37.67 -11.50 -42.85
N GLN A 733 -36.80 -12.41 -43.27
CA GLN A 733 -37.09 -13.51 -44.19
C GLN A 733 -36.81 -14.85 -43.51
N VAL A 734 -37.36 -15.94 -44.04
CA VAL A 734 -37.02 -17.30 -43.59
C VAL A 734 -35.83 -17.80 -44.39
N ASP A 735 -34.82 -18.33 -43.71
CA ASP A 735 -33.75 -19.07 -44.35
C ASP A 735 -34.28 -20.47 -44.76
N PRO A 736 -34.20 -20.87 -46.04
CA PRO A 736 -34.71 -22.17 -46.50
C PRO A 736 -33.92 -23.37 -45.96
N THR A 737 -32.79 -23.14 -45.29
CA THR A 737 -31.96 -24.18 -44.69
C THR A 737 -32.42 -24.48 -43.25
N PRO A 738 -32.74 -25.75 -42.89
CA PRO A 738 -33.15 -26.06 -41.52
C PRO A 738 -31.96 -25.93 -40.56
N VAL A 739 -32.03 -24.95 -39.66
CA VAL A 739 -31.04 -24.69 -38.60
C VAL A 739 -31.74 -24.81 -37.24
N SER A 740 -31.15 -25.55 -36.31
CA SER A 740 -31.59 -25.55 -34.92
C SER A 740 -31.06 -24.27 -34.25
N PRO A 741 -31.88 -23.53 -33.46
CA PRO A 741 -31.40 -22.37 -32.73
C PRO A 741 -30.18 -22.75 -31.87
N ASP A 742 -29.16 -21.91 -31.89
CA ASP A 742 -27.99 -22.08 -31.02
C ASP A 742 -28.41 -21.82 -29.56
N PRO A 743 -28.42 -22.84 -28.70
CA PRO A 743 -28.86 -22.66 -27.31
C PRO A 743 -28.00 -21.65 -26.55
N ALA A 744 -26.72 -21.52 -26.90
CA ALA A 744 -25.81 -20.57 -26.23
C ALA A 744 -26.14 -19.11 -26.60
N ALA A 745 -26.45 -18.85 -27.86
CA ALA A 745 -26.83 -17.50 -28.32
C ALA A 745 -28.18 -17.05 -27.72
N VAL A 746 -29.15 -17.97 -27.65
CA VAL A 746 -30.44 -17.70 -27.00
C VAL A 746 -30.24 -17.47 -25.50
N GLN A 747 -29.47 -18.34 -24.83
CA GLN A 747 -29.19 -18.21 -23.40
C GLN A 747 -28.48 -16.88 -23.07
N HIS A 748 -27.49 -16.49 -23.87
CA HIS A 748 -26.79 -15.21 -23.71
C HIS A 748 -27.74 -14.02 -23.87
N PHE A 749 -28.64 -14.05 -24.87
CA PHE A 749 -29.68 -13.03 -25.02
C PHE A 749 -30.60 -12.97 -23.79
N LEU A 750 -31.05 -14.12 -23.26
CA LEU A 750 -31.90 -14.17 -22.07
C LEU A 750 -31.21 -13.58 -20.83
N GLU A 751 -29.92 -13.86 -20.65
CA GLU A 751 -29.10 -13.30 -19.56
C GLU A 751 -28.95 -11.78 -19.67
N VAL A 752 -28.70 -11.26 -20.87
CA VAL A 752 -28.62 -9.82 -21.12
C VAL A 752 -29.97 -9.13 -20.87
N VAL A 753 -31.08 -9.74 -21.31
CA VAL A 753 -32.44 -9.25 -21.01
C VAL A 753 -32.68 -9.25 -19.50
N GLN A 754 -32.25 -10.28 -18.79
CA GLN A 754 -32.38 -10.38 -17.33
C GLN A 754 -31.58 -9.29 -16.61
N GLU A 755 -30.35 -9.02 -17.04
CA GLU A 755 -29.49 -7.97 -16.48
C GLU A 755 -30.07 -6.57 -16.77
N GLU A 756 -30.56 -6.33 -17.97
CA GLU A 756 -31.19 -5.06 -18.35
C GLU A 756 -32.46 -4.80 -17.55
N GLN A 757 -33.33 -5.81 -17.38
CA GLN A 757 -34.51 -5.73 -16.53
C GLN A 757 -34.14 -5.49 -15.06
N PHE A 758 -33.08 -6.11 -14.57
CA PHE A 758 -32.57 -5.87 -13.22
C PHE A 758 -32.15 -4.40 -13.04
N ARG A 759 -31.35 -3.86 -13.96
CA ARG A 759 -30.90 -2.45 -13.92
C ARG A 759 -32.08 -1.49 -13.98
N ARG A 760 -33.05 -1.77 -14.85
CA ARG A 760 -34.27 -0.97 -14.98
C ARG A 760 -35.10 -0.98 -13.69
N ARG A 761 -35.28 -2.15 -13.05
CA ARG A 761 -35.94 -2.27 -11.73
C ARG A 761 -35.18 -1.53 -10.65
N TYR A 762 -33.85 -1.64 -10.65
CA TYR A 762 -32.99 -0.91 -9.73
C TYR A 762 -33.20 0.60 -9.87
N PHE A 763 -33.08 1.18 -11.07
CA PHE A 763 -33.27 2.62 -11.27
C PHE A 763 -34.71 3.11 -11.03
N ALA A 764 -35.71 2.25 -11.25
CA ALA A 764 -37.08 2.60 -10.92
C ALA A 764 -37.36 2.66 -9.42
N GLN A 765 -36.67 1.84 -8.61
CA GLN A 765 -36.96 1.67 -7.18
C GLN A 765 -35.92 2.32 -6.25
N VAL A 766 -34.74 2.66 -6.77
CA VAL A 766 -33.66 3.24 -5.97
C VAL A 766 -34.11 4.59 -5.36
N PRO A 767 -33.90 4.81 -4.06
CA PRO A 767 -34.18 6.10 -3.42
C PRO A 767 -33.38 7.22 -4.07
N VAL A 768 -33.96 8.42 -4.17
CA VAL A 768 -33.25 9.61 -4.67
C VAL A 768 -31.92 9.86 -3.95
N ALA A 769 -31.87 9.60 -2.64
CA ALA A 769 -30.66 9.74 -1.83
C ALA A 769 -29.49 8.85 -2.32
N ALA A 770 -29.79 7.73 -2.99
CA ALA A 770 -28.79 6.83 -3.59
C ALA A 770 -28.46 7.19 -5.05
N LEU A 771 -29.11 8.21 -5.62
CA LEU A 771 -28.85 8.78 -6.95
C LEU A 771 -28.16 10.16 -6.87
N SER A 772 -28.25 10.84 -5.72
CA SER A 772 -27.50 12.04 -5.37
C SER A 772 -26.09 11.67 -4.89
N TRP A 773 -25.07 12.36 -5.41
CA TRP A 773 -23.69 12.28 -4.91
C TRP A 773 -23.44 13.36 -3.85
#